data_AF-A0A3A0BK56-F1
#
_entry.id   AF-A0A3A0BK56-F1
#
_cell.length_a   1.000
_cell.length_b   1.000
_cell.length_c   1.000
_cell.angle_alpha   90.00
_cell.angle_beta   90.00
_cell.angle_gamma   90.00
#
_symmetry.space_group_name_H-M   'P 1'
#
loop_
_entity.id
_entity.type
_entity.pdbx_description
1 polymer ?
#
loop_
_entity_poly.entity_id
_entity_poly.type
_entity_poly.pdbx_seq_one_letter_code
_entity_poly.pdbx_strand_id
1 'polypeptide(L)'
;MQAATDPWIDTVIRGYADQTSVNRGGAIRFCISTTEPSYQIEVYRIGWYGGAGATLVQTVSNLTGRQQPVPAPDPVTGMVACAWQVSYTLQTGATWVSGIYLAKLVAQSGAVGYIPFVVRADGVVADILYQVPVTTWQAYNNWGGKSLYEFSSSGGQRAHKVSFDRPYAAWSGSGMLFDGDYNLVRWLEREGYDVTYCTNLDVQTSTTVLTGRKIFLSNFHDEYWSQPMRQRLKAARDGGMHVAFLDSNNIYWQVRFEPSAAGVTNRVMVCYKDAALDPAAVTTPALTTVQFREAPVSDPENALLGVMYESYYTYGVTYPWIVKNADHWLYAGTGLTENQAIAGVVGYEYDRVADNGKSPAGLTILSASPVVDVAGKSGISNGAMYTAASGALVFCAGTNYWCWKLDDNEYQNHGADTRIQRITTNLLTTMRSGLQLPAPLPDGTRQLYAETLSPGIQDWSWNATVNMAAASPVYQGSNAIALTVTAAWGALYLRAVSTMATTATTVLRFAARATQSGQRYAVILYDLNNTRIGTPVWLANHGGDPTPTGWKLYQIPLTAFGAAGLGIGGVVIQDGSGTAQPALFIDDIALVPGTSVTPTPTPTPSPTPTATPSVTATPTATAPAGTGLLVYGDALASGWQNWSWNATLNLQTTSPVYQGSAAIALTVTAAWGALYLHAETPVVGSASGSIRFAARASQSGQRYAVILYDVNNTRIGVPVLLADHGGDPLTGGWKTYQIPLTALAAVGGQIGGIVLQDAAGTSQPVVYIDDLRIG
;
A
#
# COMPACT_ATOMS: atom_id res chain seq x y z
N MET A 1 -21.98 -6.12 -13.89
CA MET A 1 -23.41 -6.38 -13.75
C MET A 1 -24.03 -6.48 -15.12
N GLN A 2 -24.48 -7.67 -15.52
CA GLN A 2 -25.66 -7.68 -16.37
C GLN A 2 -26.71 -6.87 -15.62
N ALA A 3 -27.27 -5.84 -16.24
CA ALA A 3 -28.53 -5.30 -15.75
C ALA A 3 -29.42 -6.52 -15.52
N ALA A 4 -29.92 -6.71 -14.28
CA ALA A 4 -30.86 -7.77 -13.99
C ALA A 4 -32.17 -7.44 -14.72
N THR A 5 -32.17 -7.69 -16.02
CA THR A 5 -33.30 -7.76 -16.93
C THR A 5 -34.01 -9.10 -16.78
N ASP A 6 -33.37 -10.07 -16.12
CA ASP A 6 -34.06 -11.30 -15.77
C ASP A 6 -35.08 -11.00 -14.68
N PRO A 7 -36.38 -11.21 -14.95
CA PRO A 7 -37.39 -11.14 -13.91
C PRO A 7 -36.98 -12.12 -12.81
N TRP A 8 -37.09 -11.69 -11.54
CA TRP A 8 -36.86 -12.63 -10.45
C TRP A 8 -37.88 -13.77 -10.57
N ILE A 9 -37.36 -15.01 -10.66
CA ILE A 9 -38.14 -16.25 -10.72
C ILE A 9 -37.83 -17.06 -9.47
N ASP A 10 -38.88 -17.64 -8.90
CA ASP A 10 -38.73 -18.51 -7.74
C ASP A 10 -38.07 -19.84 -8.12
N THR A 11 -37.10 -20.30 -7.33
CA THR A 11 -36.30 -21.50 -7.61
C THR A 11 -36.61 -22.66 -6.66
N VAL A 12 -36.30 -23.90 -7.06
CA VAL A 12 -36.53 -25.13 -6.25
C VAL A 12 -35.86 -25.06 -4.88
N ILE A 13 -34.67 -24.45 -4.78
CA ILE A 13 -33.93 -24.26 -3.54
C ILE A 13 -33.22 -22.90 -3.54
N ARG A 14 -33.20 -22.25 -2.38
CA ARG A 14 -32.63 -20.92 -2.17
C ARG A 14 -32.41 -20.67 -0.69
N GLY A 15 -31.52 -19.75 -0.35
CA GLY A 15 -31.31 -19.36 1.03
C GLY A 15 -30.55 -18.07 1.17
N TYR A 16 -30.42 -17.65 2.42
CA TYR A 16 -29.57 -16.53 2.82
C TYR A 16 -28.95 -16.82 4.19
N ALA A 17 -27.89 -16.09 4.51
CA ALA A 17 -27.27 -16.13 5.83
C ALA A 17 -27.78 -14.96 6.70
N ASP A 18 -27.84 -15.19 8.00
CA ASP A 18 -28.24 -14.19 8.99
C ASP A 18 -27.19 -13.08 9.23
N GLN A 19 -26.02 -13.23 8.62
CA GLN A 19 -24.92 -12.26 8.59
C GLN A 19 -24.13 -12.45 7.28
N THR A 20 -23.44 -11.40 6.83
CA THR A 20 -22.64 -11.45 5.59
C THR A 20 -21.25 -12.04 5.80
N SER A 21 -20.78 -12.09 7.05
CA SER A 21 -19.47 -12.60 7.41
C SER A 21 -19.42 -13.10 8.85
N VAL A 22 -18.44 -13.95 9.14
CA VAL A 22 -18.17 -14.51 10.48
C VAL A 22 -16.66 -14.58 10.69
N ASN A 23 -16.19 -14.39 11.93
CA ASN A 23 -14.77 -14.66 12.22
C ASN A 23 -14.52 -16.17 12.23
N ARG A 24 -13.32 -16.63 11.86
CA ARG A 24 -12.92 -18.03 12.03
C ARG A 24 -13.21 -18.52 13.46
N GLY A 25 -13.76 -19.72 13.59
CA GLY A 25 -14.22 -20.26 14.88
C GLY A 25 -15.60 -19.76 15.32
N GLY A 26 -16.22 -18.82 14.61
CA GLY A 26 -17.58 -18.36 14.87
C GLY A 26 -18.65 -19.19 14.14
N ALA A 27 -19.91 -18.95 14.48
CA ALA A 27 -21.07 -19.59 13.85
C ALA A 27 -21.80 -18.64 12.91
N ILE A 28 -22.32 -19.17 11.80
CA ILE A 28 -23.19 -18.49 10.84
C ILE A 28 -24.44 -19.33 10.58
N ARG A 29 -25.62 -18.71 10.50
CA ARG A 29 -26.89 -19.42 10.37
C ARG A 29 -27.47 -19.23 8.99
N PHE A 30 -27.95 -20.32 8.40
CA PHE A 30 -28.58 -20.33 7.08
C PHE A 30 -30.08 -20.52 7.20
N CYS A 31 -30.83 -19.63 6.55
CA CYS A 31 -32.26 -19.73 6.36
C CYS A 31 -32.53 -20.20 4.93
N ILE A 32 -33.08 -21.41 4.78
CA ILE A 32 -33.20 -22.09 3.48
C ILE A 32 -34.67 -22.45 3.23
N SER A 33 -35.13 -22.18 2.01
CA SER A 33 -36.44 -22.57 1.51
C SER A 33 -36.26 -23.54 0.33
N THR A 34 -36.97 -24.66 0.36
CA THR A 34 -37.02 -25.59 -0.78
C THR A 34 -38.36 -26.32 -0.86
N THR A 35 -38.78 -26.66 -2.07
CA THR A 35 -39.95 -27.52 -2.32
C THR A 35 -39.64 -29.01 -2.19
N GLU A 36 -38.36 -29.38 -2.15
CA GLU A 36 -37.93 -30.78 -2.00
C GLU A 36 -37.97 -31.23 -0.53
N PRO A 37 -38.19 -32.53 -0.24
CA PRO A 37 -38.24 -33.04 1.13
C PRO A 37 -36.85 -33.12 1.80
N SER A 38 -35.78 -33.10 1.01
CA SER A 38 -34.40 -33.13 1.53
C SER A 38 -33.42 -32.41 0.62
N TYR A 39 -32.30 -31.97 1.20
CA TYR A 39 -31.19 -31.36 0.49
C TYR A 39 -29.87 -31.58 1.25
N GLN A 40 -28.75 -31.21 0.62
CA GLN A 40 -27.44 -31.12 1.28
C GLN A 40 -26.82 -29.75 1.07
N ILE A 41 -25.83 -29.42 1.90
CA ILE A 41 -24.99 -28.24 1.78
C ILE A 41 -23.55 -28.68 1.54
N GLU A 42 -22.94 -28.19 0.48
CA GLU A 42 -21.50 -28.26 0.24
C GLU A 42 -20.89 -26.87 0.44
N VAL A 43 -20.01 -26.73 1.42
CA VAL A 43 -19.33 -25.46 1.72
C VAL A 43 -18.00 -25.43 0.99
N TYR A 44 -17.84 -24.47 0.09
CA TYR A 44 -16.62 -24.24 -0.66
C TYR A 44 -15.93 -22.96 -0.20
N ARG A 45 -14.60 -22.97 -0.06
CA ARG A 45 -13.80 -21.74 0.00
C ARG A 45 -13.34 -21.42 -1.41
N ILE A 46 -13.62 -20.21 -1.87
CA ILE A 46 -13.23 -19.69 -3.19
C ILE A 46 -11.76 -19.25 -3.15
N GLY A 47 -11.02 -19.50 -4.24
CA GLY A 47 -9.57 -19.26 -4.26
C GLY A 47 -8.87 -19.92 -5.45
N TRP A 48 -7.53 -19.92 -5.50
CA TRP A 48 -6.79 -20.45 -6.66
C TRP A 48 -6.84 -21.99 -6.76
N TYR A 49 -6.39 -22.68 -5.71
CA TYR A 49 -6.34 -24.16 -5.60
C TYR A 49 -5.82 -24.88 -6.86
N GLY A 50 -4.66 -24.45 -7.36
CA GLY A 50 -4.06 -25.07 -8.55
C GLY A 50 -4.87 -24.88 -9.83
N GLY A 51 -5.73 -23.86 -9.89
CA GLY A 51 -6.60 -23.56 -11.01
C GLY A 51 -8.05 -23.99 -10.82
N ALA A 52 -8.35 -24.83 -9.81
CA ALA A 52 -9.69 -25.37 -9.56
C ALA A 52 -10.71 -24.31 -9.13
N GLY A 53 -10.28 -23.17 -8.56
CA GLY A 53 -11.17 -22.04 -8.27
C GLY A 53 -11.92 -22.09 -6.94
N ALA A 54 -11.99 -23.27 -6.35
CA ALA A 54 -12.50 -23.48 -5.02
C ALA A 54 -11.97 -24.80 -4.46
N THR A 55 -12.05 -24.96 -3.14
CA THR A 55 -11.92 -26.26 -2.48
C THR A 55 -13.15 -26.54 -1.66
N LEU A 56 -13.61 -27.80 -1.68
CA LEU A 56 -14.63 -28.27 -0.76
C LEU A 56 -14.05 -28.28 0.66
N VAL A 57 -14.74 -27.64 1.59
CA VAL A 57 -14.34 -27.54 3.00
C VAL A 57 -15.16 -28.50 3.87
N GLN A 58 -16.46 -28.59 3.60
CA GLN A 58 -17.37 -29.40 4.40
C GLN A 58 -18.61 -29.79 3.59
N THR A 59 -19.12 -31.01 3.81
CA THR A 59 -20.43 -31.45 3.32
C THR A 59 -21.35 -31.74 4.49
N VAL A 60 -22.60 -31.30 4.39
CA VAL A 60 -23.67 -31.55 5.35
C VAL A 60 -24.83 -32.19 4.60
N SER A 61 -25.07 -33.47 4.83
CA SER A 61 -26.07 -34.25 4.09
C SER A 61 -27.36 -34.46 4.88
N ASN A 62 -28.41 -34.91 4.18
CA ASN A 62 -29.69 -35.33 4.77
C ASN A 62 -30.39 -34.24 5.60
N LEU A 63 -30.30 -32.99 5.17
CA LEU A 63 -31.05 -31.90 5.80
C LEU A 63 -32.51 -31.96 5.36
N THR A 64 -33.42 -31.83 6.32
CA THR A 64 -34.86 -31.81 6.05
C THR A 64 -35.23 -30.54 5.29
N GLY A 65 -35.83 -30.72 4.12
CA GLY A 65 -36.34 -29.64 3.30
C GLY A 65 -37.62 -29.04 3.87
N ARG A 66 -37.77 -27.72 3.70
CA ARG A 66 -38.95 -26.98 4.11
C ARG A 66 -39.19 -25.82 3.17
N GLN A 67 -40.41 -25.71 2.66
CA GLN A 67 -40.81 -24.54 1.91
C GLN A 67 -41.17 -23.43 2.90
N GLN A 68 -40.50 -22.29 2.76
CA GLN A 68 -40.72 -21.09 3.56
C GLN A 68 -41.27 -19.96 2.67
N PRO A 69 -42.21 -19.13 3.19
CA PRO A 69 -42.98 -18.20 2.36
C PRO A 69 -42.14 -17.04 1.83
N VAL A 70 -42.37 -16.64 0.58
CA VAL A 70 -41.82 -15.38 0.04
C VAL A 70 -42.80 -14.26 0.41
N PRO A 71 -42.38 -13.28 1.23
CA PRO A 71 -43.27 -12.18 1.62
C PRO A 71 -43.50 -11.24 0.44
N ALA A 72 -44.69 -10.61 0.41
CA ALA A 72 -44.95 -9.51 -0.51
C ALA A 72 -44.06 -8.29 -0.16
N PRO A 73 -43.67 -7.46 -1.14
CA PRO A 73 -42.98 -6.21 -0.87
C PRO A 73 -43.79 -5.29 0.04
N ASP A 74 -43.11 -4.61 0.97
CA ASP A 74 -43.71 -3.56 1.79
C ASP A 74 -44.27 -2.45 0.89
N PRO A 75 -45.55 -2.04 1.06
CA PRO A 75 -46.21 -1.13 0.13
C PRO A 75 -45.68 0.31 0.17
N VAL A 76 -44.94 0.70 1.20
CA VAL A 76 -44.41 2.06 1.37
C VAL A 76 -42.95 2.14 0.92
N THR A 77 -42.15 1.15 1.32
CA THR A 77 -40.70 1.16 1.13
C THR A 77 -40.24 0.24 0.01
N GLY A 78 -41.10 -0.66 -0.48
CA GLY A 78 -40.75 -1.71 -1.44
C GLY A 78 -39.86 -2.82 -0.86
N MET A 79 -39.57 -2.78 0.45
CA MET A 79 -38.67 -3.73 1.09
C MET A 79 -39.25 -5.15 1.07
N VAL A 80 -38.43 -6.12 0.70
CA VAL A 80 -38.71 -7.54 0.89
C VAL A 80 -37.75 -8.06 1.97
N ALA A 81 -38.29 -8.62 3.06
CA ALA A 81 -37.51 -9.21 4.14
C ALA A 81 -38.19 -10.48 4.63
N CYS A 82 -37.48 -11.61 4.56
CA CYS A 82 -38.01 -12.89 5.00
C CYS A 82 -37.97 -13.01 6.53
N ALA A 83 -38.93 -13.74 7.08
CA ALA A 83 -38.92 -14.21 8.47
C ALA A 83 -38.70 -15.73 8.52
N TRP A 84 -37.80 -16.23 7.67
CA TRP A 84 -37.52 -17.65 7.56
C TRP A 84 -36.87 -18.17 8.84
N GLN A 85 -37.30 -19.34 9.26
CA GLN A 85 -36.66 -20.08 10.34
C GLN A 85 -35.29 -20.56 9.87
N VAL A 86 -34.33 -20.56 10.81
CA VAL A 86 -33.00 -21.10 10.60
C VAL A 86 -33.11 -22.58 10.28
N SER A 87 -32.55 -22.98 9.14
CA SER A 87 -32.53 -24.36 8.68
C SER A 87 -31.25 -25.09 9.11
N TYR A 88 -30.13 -24.37 9.21
CA TYR A 88 -28.85 -24.93 9.61
C TYR A 88 -27.95 -23.88 10.27
N THR A 89 -27.15 -24.27 11.27
CA THR A 89 -26.09 -23.43 11.85
C THR A 89 -24.74 -24.03 11.49
N LEU A 90 -23.97 -23.32 10.67
CA LEU A 90 -22.62 -23.72 10.32
C LEU A 90 -21.63 -23.17 11.35
N GLN A 91 -20.98 -24.08 12.07
CA GLN A 91 -19.87 -23.75 12.95
C GLN A 91 -18.57 -23.75 12.14
N THR A 92 -17.94 -22.59 11.96
CA THR A 92 -16.63 -22.51 11.30
C THR A 92 -15.53 -22.99 12.26
N GLY A 93 -14.47 -23.59 11.71
CA GLY A 93 -13.31 -24.01 12.50
C GLY A 93 -12.36 -22.84 12.76
N ALA A 94 -11.61 -22.89 13.87
CA ALA A 94 -10.59 -21.88 14.19
C ALA A 94 -9.43 -21.84 13.16
N THR A 95 -9.23 -22.93 12.42
CA THR A 95 -8.24 -23.08 11.35
C THR A 95 -8.78 -22.75 9.96
N TRP A 96 -10.06 -22.36 9.84
CA TRP A 96 -10.60 -21.93 8.55
C TRP A 96 -9.85 -20.69 8.07
N VAL A 97 -9.39 -20.76 6.82
CA VAL A 97 -8.62 -19.69 6.19
C VAL A 97 -9.57 -18.54 5.84
N SER A 98 -9.16 -17.29 6.08
CA SER A 98 -9.97 -16.14 5.68
C SER A 98 -10.24 -16.19 4.18
N GLY A 99 -11.44 -15.84 3.73
CA GLY A 99 -11.82 -16.00 2.33
C GLY A 99 -13.29 -15.75 2.07
N ILE A 100 -13.65 -15.76 0.78
CA ILE A 100 -15.03 -15.83 0.33
C ILE A 100 -15.44 -17.31 0.32
N TYR A 101 -16.59 -17.62 0.90
CA TYR A 101 -17.14 -18.96 0.96
C TYR A 101 -18.51 -18.98 0.27
N LEU A 102 -18.80 -20.10 -0.39
CA LEU A 102 -20.12 -20.41 -0.94
C LEU A 102 -20.66 -21.67 -0.26
N ALA A 103 -21.82 -21.55 0.39
CA ALA A 103 -22.63 -22.71 0.72
C ALA A 103 -23.49 -23.06 -0.50
N LYS A 104 -23.09 -24.10 -1.23
CA LYS A 104 -23.84 -24.68 -2.35
C LYS A 104 -24.92 -25.61 -1.79
N LEU A 105 -26.17 -25.19 -1.95
CA LEU A 105 -27.36 -25.95 -1.62
C LEU A 105 -27.65 -26.89 -2.78
N VAL A 106 -27.75 -28.20 -2.53
CA VAL A 106 -28.07 -29.20 -3.54
C VAL A 106 -29.35 -29.91 -3.12
N ALA A 107 -30.45 -29.61 -3.80
CA ALA A 107 -31.74 -30.23 -3.56
C ALA A 107 -31.73 -31.69 -4.04
N GLN A 108 -32.64 -32.53 -3.54
CA GLN A 108 -32.73 -33.94 -3.94
C GLN A 108 -32.90 -34.15 -5.46
N SER A 109 -33.58 -33.22 -6.14
CA SER A 109 -33.75 -33.23 -7.60
C SER A 109 -32.48 -32.83 -8.38
N GLY A 110 -31.40 -32.44 -7.69
CA GLY A 110 -30.18 -31.92 -8.29
C GLY A 110 -30.19 -30.41 -8.54
N ALA A 111 -31.31 -29.72 -8.27
CA ALA A 111 -31.36 -28.26 -8.35
C ALA A 111 -30.40 -27.61 -7.35
N VAL A 112 -29.76 -26.51 -7.77
CA VAL A 112 -28.71 -25.83 -7.00
C VAL A 112 -29.12 -24.40 -6.63
N GLY A 113 -28.75 -23.98 -5.42
CA GLY A 113 -28.74 -22.59 -4.99
C GLY A 113 -27.48 -22.29 -4.19
N TYR A 114 -27.16 -21.01 -3.98
CA TYR A 114 -25.95 -20.61 -3.25
C TYR A 114 -26.27 -19.61 -2.14
N ILE A 115 -25.42 -19.61 -1.11
CA ILE A 115 -25.36 -18.58 -0.07
C ILE A 115 -23.90 -18.14 0.08
N PRO A 116 -23.54 -16.90 -0.32
CA PRO A 116 -22.20 -16.37 -0.11
C PRO A 116 -22.04 -15.85 1.32
N PHE A 117 -20.86 -16.03 1.90
CA PHE A 117 -20.45 -15.40 3.14
C PHE A 117 -18.94 -15.27 3.19
N VAL A 118 -18.42 -14.34 4.00
CA VAL A 118 -16.98 -14.18 4.22
C VAL A 118 -16.57 -14.78 5.56
N VAL A 119 -15.48 -15.53 5.57
CA VAL A 119 -14.80 -15.91 6.82
C VAL A 119 -13.65 -14.94 7.03
N ARG A 120 -13.70 -14.22 8.14
CA ARG A 120 -12.67 -13.24 8.53
C ARG A 120 -11.55 -13.89 9.33
N ALA A 121 -10.46 -13.16 9.45
CA ALA A 121 -9.35 -13.46 10.35
C ALA A 121 -9.07 -12.23 11.23
N ASP A 122 -10.01 -11.90 12.10
CA ASP A 122 -9.92 -10.75 13.00
C ASP A 122 -8.68 -10.93 13.91
N GLY A 123 -7.90 -9.85 14.08
CA GLY A 123 -6.67 -9.85 14.90
C GLY A 123 -5.43 -10.49 14.23
N VAL A 124 -5.55 -11.04 13.02
CA VAL A 124 -4.39 -11.48 12.23
C VAL A 124 -3.82 -10.32 11.45
N VAL A 125 -2.51 -10.13 11.45
CA VAL A 125 -1.81 -9.19 10.57
C VAL A 125 -1.69 -9.82 9.18
N ALA A 126 -2.07 -9.06 8.16
CA ALA A 126 -1.87 -9.43 6.76
C ALA A 126 -1.67 -8.17 5.93
N ASP A 127 -0.90 -8.27 4.86
CA ASP A 127 -0.57 -7.12 4.04
C ASP A 127 -1.82 -6.51 3.37
N ILE A 128 -2.72 -7.35 2.85
CA ILE A 128 -3.90 -6.93 2.07
C ILE A 128 -5.20 -7.29 2.81
N LEU A 129 -6.10 -6.32 2.89
CA LEU A 129 -7.50 -6.53 3.21
C LEU A 129 -8.35 -6.32 1.96
N TYR A 130 -8.96 -7.40 1.48
CA TYR A 130 -9.89 -7.41 0.38
C TYR A 130 -11.32 -7.21 0.89
N GLN A 131 -12.03 -6.20 0.38
CA GLN A 131 -13.43 -5.97 0.69
C GLN A 131 -14.35 -6.54 -0.40
N VAL A 132 -15.32 -7.36 0.00
CA VAL A 132 -16.39 -7.86 -0.87
C VAL A 132 -17.59 -6.89 -0.86
N PRO A 133 -18.06 -6.41 -2.03
CA PRO A 133 -19.08 -5.37 -2.14
C PRO A 133 -20.54 -5.83 -1.99
N VAL A 134 -20.85 -6.46 -0.86
CA VAL A 134 -22.20 -7.02 -0.56
C VAL A 134 -23.31 -5.96 -0.50
N THR A 135 -22.98 -4.70 -0.21
CA THR A 135 -23.94 -3.57 -0.26
C THR A 135 -24.40 -3.32 -1.70
N THR A 136 -23.48 -3.29 -2.66
CA THR A 136 -23.79 -3.19 -4.09
C THR A 136 -24.58 -4.41 -4.56
N TRP A 137 -24.16 -5.62 -4.19
CA TRP A 137 -24.91 -6.83 -4.54
C TRP A 137 -26.36 -6.74 -4.07
N GLN A 138 -26.58 -6.18 -2.88
CA GLN A 138 -27.90 -6.06 -2.29
C GLN A 138 -28.73 -4.91 -2.88
N ALA A 139 -28.10 -3.82 -3.31
CA ALA A 139 -28.77 -2.72 -4.00
C ALA A 139 -29.40 -3.16 -5.32
N TYR A 140 -28.70 -4.02 -6.06
CA TYR A 140 -29.14 -4.57 -7.33
C TYR A 140 -29.94 -5.89 -7.20
N ASN A 141 -30.04 -6.43 -5.98
CA ASN A 141 -30.76 -7.68 -5.75
C ASN A 141 -32.27 -7.47 -5.95
N ASN A 142 -32.82 -8.00 -7.04
CA ASN A 142 -34.25 -7.94 -7.36
C ASN A 142 -35.05 -9.12 -6.80
N TRP A 143 -34.47 -9.95 -5.92
CA TRP A 143 -35.18 -11.07 -5.30
C TRP A 143 -36.44 -10.62 -4.57
N GLY A 144 -37.56 -11.31 -4.84
CA GLY A 144 -38.89 -10.90 -4.39
C GLY A 144 -39.49 -9.74 -5.19
N GLY A 145 -38.89 -9.42 -6.35
CA GLY A 145 -39.41 -8.47 -7.33
C GLY A 145 -39.05 -7.01 -7.08
N LYS A 146 -38.14 -6.68 -6.15
CA LYS A 146 -37.75 -5.29 -5.84
C LYS A 146 -36.24 -5.16 -5.56
N SER A 147 -35.63 -4.14 -6.16
CA SER A 147 -34.26 -3.67 -5.92
C SER A 147 -34.28 -2.14 -5.69
N LEU A 148 -33.10 -1.51 -5.54
CA LEU A 148 -33.00 -0.03 -5.47
C LEU A 148 -33.08 0.65 -6.85
N TYR A 149 -33.40 -0.10 -7.91
CA TYR A 149 -33.52 0.41 -9.29
C TYR A 149 -34.87 0.10 -9.91
N GLU A 150 -35.42 1.07 -10.63
CA GLU A 150 -36.73 0.99 -11.30
C GLU A 150 -36.72 -0.07 -12.40
N PHE A 151 -35.67 -0.09 -13.23
CA PHE A 151 -35.52 -1.05 -14.33
C PHE A 151 -35.42 -2.51 -13.85
N SER A 152 -35.05 -2.73 -12.58
CA SER A 152 -34.92 -4.04 -11.97
C SER A 152 -35.88 -4.20 -10.79
N SER A 153 -37.10 -3.66 -10.95
CA SER A 153 -38.17 -3.78 -9.97
C SER A 153 -39.53 -3.95 -10.65
N SER A 154 -40.38 -4.78 -10.05
CA SER A 154 -41.75 -5.02 -10.51
C SER A 154 -42.54 -3.71 -10.59
N GLY A 155 -43.27 -3.53 -11.69
CA GLY A 155 -44.07 -2.33 -11.96
C GLY A 155 -43.25 -1.07 -12.25
N GLY A 156 -41.92 -1.18 -12.46
CA GLY A 156 -41.05 -0.02 -12.64
C GLY A 156 -40.91 0.85 -11.39
N GLN A 157 -41.26 0.31 -10.22
CA GLN A 157 -41.23 1.02 -8.94
C GLN A 157 -40.17 0.40 -8.04
N ARG A 158 -39.07 1.11 -7.81
CA ARG A 158 -37.97 0.65 -6.95
C ARG A 158 -38.36 0.60 -5.47
N ALA A 159 -37.58 -0.14 -4.70
CA ALA A 159 -37.56 -0.02 -3.25
C ALA A 159 -36.69 1.18 -2.81
N HIS A 160 -37.01 1.71 -1.63
CA HIS A 160 -36.18 2.65 -0.87
C HIS A 160 -35.39 1.94 0.24
N LYS A 161 -35.77 0.71 0.57
CA LYS A 161 -35.11 -0.13 1.57
C LYS A 161 -34.96 -1.56 1.05
N VAL A 162 -33.81 -2.17 1.28
CA VAL A 162 -33.53 -3.57 0.91
C VAL A 162 -32.92 -4.32 2.10
N SER A 163 -33.29 -5.58 2.31
CA SER A 163 -32.88 -6.35 3.50
C SER A 163 -31.93 -7.49 3.19
N PHE A 164 -30.87 -7.66 3.98
CA PHE A 164 -30.01 -8.84 3.91
C PHE A 164 -30.71 -10.12 4.40
N ASP A 165 -31.90 -10.02 5.01
CA ASP A 165 -32.75 -11.16 5.37
C ASP A 165 -33.52 -11.71 4.14
N ARG A 166 -32.84 -11.88 3.01
CA ARG A 166 -33.41 -12.49 1.79
C ARG A 166 -32.31 -13.07 0.90
N PRO A 167 -32.62 -14.07 0.05
CA PRO A 167 -31.67 -14.60 -0.93
C PRO A 167 -31.22 -13.56 -1.97
N TYR A 168 -30.10 -13.81 -2.62
CA TYR A 168 -29.74 -13.11 -3.85
C TYR A 168 -30.45 -13.74 -5.06
N ALA A 169 -30.91 -12.93 -6.01
CA ALA A 169 -31.46 -13.42 -7.28
C ALA A 169 -30.36 -13.80 -8.28
N ALA A 170 -29.30 -12.98 -8.37
CA ALA A 170 -28.22 -13.19 -9.32
C ALA A 170 -27.49 -14.51 -9.08
N TRP A 171 -27.10 -15.18 -10.17
CA TRP A 171 -26.22 -16.35 -10.17
C TRP A 171 -26.67 -17.45 -9.20
N SER A 172 -27.97 -17.75 -9.20
CA SER A 172 -28.58 -18.77 -8.31
C SER A 172 -28.31 -18.54 -6.82
N GLY A 173 -28.12 -17.30 -6.40
CA GLY A 173 -27.92 -16.93 -4.99
C GLY A 173 -26.50 -16.55 -4.61
N SER A 174 -25.50 -16.67 -5.50
CA SER A 174 -24.10 -16.35 -5.15
C SER A 174 -23.79 -14.85 -5.07
N GLY A 175 -24.80 -13.98 -5.17
CA GLY A 175 -24.58 -12.54 -5.35
C GLY A 175 -23.84 -12.28 -6.66
N MET A 176 -23.06 -11.20 -6.73
CA MET A 176 -22.29 -10.85 -7.95
C MET A 176 -20.84 -11.32 -7.90
N LEU A 177 -20.49 -12.28 -7.03
CA LEU A 177 -19.15 -12.84 -6.89
C LEU A 177 -18.49 -13.18 -8.23
N PHE A 178 -19.27 -13.76 -9.13
CA PHE A 178 -18.78 -14.24 -10.41
C PHE A 178 -18.70 -13.15 -11.48
N ASP A 179 -19.10 -11.91 -11.20
CA ASP A 179 -18.97 -10.81 -12.16
C ASP A 179 -17.53 -10.30 -12.25
N GLY A 180 -16.72 -10.41 -11.20
CA GLY A 180 -15.33 -9.96 -11.24
C GLY A 180 -14.49 -10.24 -9.99
N ASP A 181 -15.10 -10.38 -8.80
CA ASP A 181 -14.40 -10.77 -7.57
C ASP A 181 -13.66 -12.10 -7.75
N TYR A 182 -14.30 -13.07 -8.41
CA TYR A 182 -13.73 -14.41 -8.64
C TYR A 182 -12.37 -14.38 -9.36
N ASN A 183 -12.22 -13.56 -10.41
CA ASN A 183 -10.97 -13.46 -11.18
C ASN A 183 -9.84 -12.87 -10.32
N LEU A 184 -10.09 -11.77 -9.62
CA LEU A 184 -9.06 -11.12 -8.80
C LEU A 184 -8.67 -11.97 -7.58
N VAL A 185 -9.63 -12.61 -6.92
CA VAL A 185 -9.35 -13.49 -5.77
C VAL A 185 -8.45 -14.66 -6.19
N ARG A 186 -8.78 -15.31 -7.31
CA ARG A 186 -7.94 -16.38 -7.87
C ARG A 186 -6.55 -15.89 -8.22
N TRP A 187 -6.45 -14.71 -8.84
CA TRP A 187 -5.16 -14.11 -9.17
C TRP A 187 -4.32 -13.83 -7.92
N LEU A 188 -4.88 -13.15 -6.92
CA LEU A 188 -4.18 -12.81 -5.68
C LEU A 188 -3.61 -14.07 -4.98
N GLU A 189 -4.41 -15.14 -4.90
CA GLU A 189 -3.97 -16.37 -4.27
C GLU A 189 -2.97 -17.16 -5.11
N ARG A 190 -3.10 -17.13 -6.45
CA ARG A 190 -2.13 -17.74 -7.37
C ARG A 190 -0.74 -17.12 -7.23
N GLU A 191 -0.70 -15.80 -7.13
CA GLU A 191 0.54 -15.03 -6.96
C GLU A 191 1.07 -15.05 -5.51
N GLY A 192 0.38 -15.73 -4.57
CA GLY A 192 0.84 -15.95 -3.20
C GLY A 192 0.78 -14.70 -2.30
N TYR A 193 -0.13 -13.76 -2.57
CA TYR A 193 -0.31 -12.60 -1.70
C TYR A 193 -0.89 -12.99 -0.34
N ASP A 194 -0.43 -12.30 0.71
CA ASP A 194 -0.99 -12.43 2.06
C ASP A 194 -2.25 -11.57 2.19
N VAL A 195 -3.40 -12.20 1.95
CA VAL A 195 -4.71 -11.54 1.84
C VAL A 195 -5.67 -12.05 2.92
N THR A 196 -6.38 -11.11 3.54
CA THR A 196 -7.56 -11.38 4.38
C THR A 196 -8.79 -10.70 3.78
N TYR A 197 -9.96 -11.21 4.13
CA TYR A 197 -11.22 -10.82 3.49
C TYR A 197 -12.21 -10.28 4.51
N CYS A 198 -12.94 -9.24 4.11
CA CYS A 198 -14.09 -8.70 4.83
C CYS A 198 -15.22 -8.32 3.86
N THR A 199 -16.38 -7.98 4.39
CA THR A 199 -17.47 -7.35 3.63
C THR A 199 -17.54 -5.86 3.98
N ASN A 200 -18.23 -5.03 3.18
CA ASN A 200 -18.40 -3.62 3.55
C ASN A 200 -19.16 -3.43 4.87
N LEU A 201 -20.02 -4.38 5.26
CA LEU A 201 -20.67 -4.36 6.57
C LEU A 201 -19.70 -4.56 7.75
N ASP A 202 -18.56 -5.22 7.52
CA ASP A 202 -17.50 -5.29 8.52
C ASP A 202 -16.82 -3.94 8.68
N VAL A 203 -16.61 -3.20 7.59
CA VAL A 203 -16.08 -1.82 7.65
C VAL A 203 -17.09 -0.87 8.31
N GLN A 204 -18.40 -1.09 8.14
CA GLN A 204 -19.47 -0.36 8.83
C GLN A 204 -19.46 -0.60 10.34
N THR A 205 -19.15 -1.81 10.80
CA THR A 205 -19.39 -2.22 12.20
C THR A 205 -18.13 -2.37 13.03
N SER A 206 -17.05 -2.90 12.47
CA SER A 206 -15.80 -3.18 13.18
C SER A 206 -14.91 -1.94 13.31
N THR A 207 -14.40 -1.71 14.51
CA THR A 207 -13.40 -0.65 14.78
C THR A 207 -11.97 -1.08 14.45
N THR A 208 -11.74 -2.37 14.17
CA THR A 208 -10.39 -2.94 14.01
C THR A 208 -10.16 -3.66 12.69
N VAL A 209 -11.19 -3.80 11.82
CA VAL A 209 -11.05 -4.58 10.57
C VAL A 209 -9.97 -4.01 9.63
N LEU A 210 -9.79 -2.69 9.63
CA LEU A 210 -8.74 -2.00 8.86
C LEU A 210 -7.38 -1.96 9.58
N THR A 211 -7.30 -2.35 10.85
CA THR A 211 -6.07 -2.28 11.65
C THR A 211 -5.11 -3.41 11.30
N GLY A 212 -3.81 -3.11 11.25
CA GLY A 212 -2.77 -4.10 10.96
C GLY A 212 -2.73 -4.53 9.49
N ARG A 213 -3.27 -3.69 8.59
CA ARG A 213 -3.28 -3.86 7.13
C ARG A 213 -2.44 -2.78 6.49
N LYS A 214 -1.76 -3.12 5.39
CA LYS A 214 -1.04 -2.13 4.57
C LYS A 214 -1.88 -1.62 3.42
N ILE A 215 -2.75 -2.48 2.88
CA ILE A 215 -3.55 -2.20 1.69
C ILE A 215 -5.02 -2.51 1.97
N PHE A 216 -5.90 -1.55 1.70
CA PHE A 216 -7.31 -1.81 1.42
C PHE A 216 -7.51 -1.99 -0.08
N LEU A 217 -8.13 -3.09 -0.48
CA LEU A 217 -8.38 -3.46 -1.86
C LEU A 217 -9.87 -3.69 -2.11
N SER A 218 -10.42 -2.97 -3.09
CA SER A 218 -11.77 -3.13 -3.63
C SER A 218 -11.70 -3.46 -5.13
N ASN A 219 -12.76 -4.07 -5.65
CA ASN A 219 -12.78 -4.59 -7.00
C ASN A 219 -14.17 -4.65 -7.63
N PHE A 220 -14.14 -4.75 -8.95
CA PHE A 220 -15.23 -4.85 -9.90
C PHE A 220 -16.24 -3.72 -9.78
N HIS A 221 -16.98 -3.58 -8.67
CA HIS A 221 -17.97 -2.53 -8.52
C HIS A 221 -18.45 -2.32 -7.07
N ASP A 222 -17.93 -1.27 -6.41
CA ASP A 222 -18.25 -0.94 -5.02
C ASP A 222 -18.99 0.40 -4.87
N GLU A 223 -20.19 0.47 -5.44
CA GLU A 223 -21.02 1.69 -5.59
C GLU A 223 -21.66 2.21 -4.30
N TYR A 224 -22.12 1.33 -3.39
CA TYR A 224 -22.97 1.71 -2.25
C TYR A 224 -22.22 1.72 -0.91
N TRP A 225 -22.05 2.91 -0.34
CA TRP A 225 -21.27 3.13 0.88
C TRP A 225 -22.02 3.97 1.91
N SER A 226 -21.84 3.66 3.19
CA SER A 226 -22.31 4.54 4.26
C SER A 226 -21.28 5.63 4.57
N GLN A 227 -21.73 6.72 5.18
CA GLN A 227 -20.83 7.76 5.67
C GLN A 227 -19.80 7.19 6.67
N PRO A 228 -20.16 6.37 7.69
CA PRO A 228 -19.17 5.78 8.59
C PRO A 228 -18.13 4.92 7.87
N MET A 229 -18.52 4.11 6.88
CA MET A 229 -17.56 3.31 6.12
C MET A 229 -16.54 4.20 5.39
N ARG A 230 -17.03 5.24 4.71
CA ARG A 230 -16.17 6.18 3.97
C ARG A 230 -15.24 6.96 4.90
N GLN A 231 -15.72 7.40 6.06
CA GLN A 231 -14.91 8.09 7.07
C GLN A 231 -13.82 7.18 7.63
N ARG A 232 -14.12 5.90 7.89
CA ARG A 232 -13.12 4.93 8.38
C ARG A 232 -12.04 4.66 7.34
N LEU A 233 -12.41 4.54 6.06
CA LEU A 233 -11.43 4.39 4.99
C LEU A 233 -10.55 5.64 4.84
N LYS A 234 -11.15 6.85 4.88
CA LYS A 234 -10.40 8.13 4.91
C LYS A 234 -9.41 8.17 6.08
N ALA A 235 -9.87 7.83 7.29
CA ALA A 235 -9.03 7.82 8.49
C ALA A 235 -7.90 6.77 8.40
N ALA A 236 -8.16 5.59 7.84
CA ALA A 236 -7.14 4.57 7.66
C ALA A 236 -6.09 4.98 6.60
N ARG A 237 -6.52 5.60 5.49
CA ARG A 237 -5.61 6.25 4.53
C ARG A 237 -4.75 7.31 5.20
N ASP A 238 -5.37 8.19 6.00
CA ASP A 238 -4.67 9.25 6.71
C ASP A 238 -3.74 8.71 7.82
N GLY A 239 -3.98 7.47 8.25
CA GLY A 239 -3.07 6.67 9.10
C GLY A 239 -1.98 5.91 8.35
N GLY A 240 -1.86 6.07 7.03
CA GLY A 240 -0.80 5.48 6.20
C GLY A 240 -1.19 4.19 5.46
N MET A 241 -2.43 3.71 5.59
CA MET A 241 -2.88 2.54 4.83
C MET A 241 -3.11 2.91 3.36
N HIS A 242 -2.51 2.15 2.45
CA HIS A 242 -2.72 2.30 1.01
C HIS A 242 -4.14 1.89 0.61
N VAL A 243 -4.67 2.51 -0.45
CA VAL A 243 -6.03 2.26 -0.95
C VAL A 243 -5.96 1.98 -2.44
N ALA A 244 -6.52 0.84 -2.87
CA ALA A 244 -6.61 0.46 -4.27
C ALA A 244 -8.05 0.06 -4.63
N PHE A 245 -8.60 0.76 -5.62
CA PHE A 245 -9.87 0.44 -6.25
C PHE A 245 -9.57 -0.05 -7.68
N LEU A 246 -9.76 -1.34 -7.94
CA LEU A 246 -9.55 -1.96 -9.25
C LEU A 246 -10.86 -2.01 -10.06
N ASP A 247 -11.59 -0.89 -10.02
CA ASP A 247 -12.95 -0.70 -10.51
C ASP A 247 -13.25 0.78 -10.83
N SER A 248 -14.53 1.07 -11.12
CA SER A 248 -15.13 2.40 -11.31
C SER A 248 -16.47 2.49 -10.61
N ASN A 249 -17.04 3.70 -10.57
CA ASN A 249 -18.31 4.01 -9.92
C ASN A 249 -18.31 3.61 -8.45
N ASN A 250 -17.21 3.95 -7.81
CA ASN A 250 -16.92 3.61 -6.43
C ASN A 250 -17.43 4.71 -5.52
N ILE A 251 -18.06 4.31 -4.40
CA ILE A 251 -18.50 5.24 -3.35
C ILE A 251 -19.46 6.32 -3.92
N TYR A 252 -20.32 5.93 -4.86
CA TYR A 252 -21.21 6.84 -5.57
C TYR A 252 -22.47 7.15 -4.76
N TRP A 253 -23.18 6.12 -4.29
CA TRP A 253 -24.40 6.29 -3.50
C TRP A 253 -24.13 6.23 -1.99
N GLN A 254 -24.62 7.23 -1.26
CA GLN A 254 -24.68 7.18 0.20
C GLN A 254 -25.84 6.29 0.66
N VAL A 255 -25.54 5.31 1.53
CA VAL A 255 -26.53 4.45 2.19
C VAL A 255 -26.54 4.64 3.71
N ARG A 256 -27.66 4.27 4.33
CA ARG A 256 -27.77 4.10 5.79
C ARG A 256 -28.20 2.68 6.13
N PHE A 257 -28.03 2.32 7.39
CA PHE A 257 -28.38 1.00 7.90
C PHE A 257 -29.34 1.09 9.08
N GLU A 258 -30.34 0.22 9.07
CA GLU A 258 -31.35 0.06 10.12
C GLU A 258 -31.35 -1.39 10.64
N PRO A 259 -31.86 -1.63 11.86
CA PRO A 259 -32.12 -2.99 12.34
C PRO A 259 -33.19 -3.72 11.51
N SER A 260 -33.13 -5.05 11.48
CA SER A 260 -34.27 -5.87 11.01
C SER A 260 -35.48 -5.73 11.93
N ALA A 261 -36.63 -6.27 11.51
CA ALA A 261 -37.82 -6.37 12.36
C ALA A 261 -37.57 -7.14 13.67
N ALA A 262 -36.56 -8.02 13.69
CA ALA A 262 -36.12 -8.74 14.89
C ALA A 262 -35.09 -7.97 15.74
N GLY A 263 -34.77 -6.72 15.38
CA GLY A 263 -33.83 -5.86 16.12
C GLY A 263 -32.35 -6.12 15.81
N VAL A 264 -32.02 -6.96 14.83
CA VAL A 264 -30.62 -7.22 14.46
C VAL A 264 -30.09 -6.05 13.65
N THR A 265 -29.08 -5.36 14.16
CA THR A 265 -28.51 -4.13 13.56
C THR A 265 -27.94 -4.38 12.16
N ASN A 266 -28.01 -3.36 11.29
CA ASN A 266 -27.42 -3.35 9.94
C ASN A 266 -27.92 -4.45 8.99
N ARG A 267 -29.16 -4.91 9.18
CA ARG A 267 -29.80 -5.88 8.26
C ARG A 267 -30.62 -5.22 7.17
N VAL A 268 -31.02 -3.96 7.35
CA VAL A 268 -31.75 -3.19 6.35
C VAL A 268 -30.88 -2.06 5.83
N MET A 269 -30.67 -2.00 4.52
CA MET A 269 -29.99 -0.92 3.82
C MET A 269 -31.01 0.05 3.24
N VAL A 270 -30.85 1.34 3.54
CA VAL A 270 -31.77 2.43 3.16
C VAL A 270 -31.10 3.30 2.11
N CYS A 271 -31.80 3.55 1.01
CA CYS A 271 -31.37 4.45 -0.05
C CYS A 271 -32.57 5.05 -0.80
N TYR A 272 -32.84 6.33 -0.54
CA TYR A 272 -33.93 7.06 -1.19
C TYR A 272 -33.54 7.59 -2.56
N LYS A 273 -32.24 7.77 -2.88
CA LYS A 273 -31.74 8.34 -4.14
C LYS A 273 -32.29 9.72 -4.51
N ASP A 274 -33.03 10.35 -3.60
CA ASP A 274 -33.67 11.65 -3.75
C ASP A 274 -33.79 12.28 -2.36
N ALA A 275 -33.22 13.46 -2.19
CA ALA A 275 -33.25 14.19 -0.92
C ALA A 275 -34.68 14.60 -0.51
N ALA A 276 -35.58 14.85 -1.46
CA ALA A 276 -36.96 15.24 -1.17
C ALA A 276 -37.78 14.12 -0.53
N LEU A 277 -37.39 12.86 -0.77
CA LEU A 277 -38.05 11.68 -0.21
C LEU A 277 -37.43 11.22 1.11
N ASP A 278 -36.23 11.69 1.44
CA ASP A 278 -35.47 11.19 2.57
C ASP A 278 -35.66 12.04 3.82
N PRO A 279 -36.26 11.52 4.91
CA PRO A 279 -36.41 12.27 6.17
C PRO A 279 -35.09 12.75 6.78
N ALA A 280 -33.97 12.10 6.44
CA ALA A 280 -32.64 12.54 6.87
C ALA A 280 -32.25 13.90 6.27
N ALA A 281 -32.81 14.29 5.11
CA ALA A 281 -32.50 15.58 4.49
C ALA A 281 -32.84 16.78 5.38
N VAL A 282 -33.83 16.65 6.26
CA VAL A 282 -34.22 17.68 7.23
C VAL A 282 -33.53 17.48 8.58
N THR A 283 -33.46 16.23 9.05
CA THR A 283 -33.03 15.94 10.44
C THR A 283 -31.52 15.75 10.59
N THR A 284 -30.88 15.11 9.61
CA THR A 284 -29.46 14.78 9.60
C THR A 284 -28.91 14.90 8.17
N PRO A 285 -28.82 16.11 7.60
CA PRO A 285 -28.58 16.30 6.17
C PRO A 285 -27.32 15.58 5.64
N ALA A 286 -26.26 15.52 6.44
CA ALA A 286 -25.03 14.81 6.10
C ALA A 286 -25.19 13.28 5.93
N LEU A 287 -26.30 12.70 6.39
CA LEU A 287 -26.64 11.28 6.27
C LEU A 287 -27.70 11.01 5.19
N THR A 288 -28.13 12.02 4.44
CA THR A 288 -29.11 11.87 3.34
C THR A 288 -28.62 10.87 2.30
N THR A 289 -29.50 9.98 1.85
CA THR A 289 -29.15 8.88 0.95
C THR A 289 -29.32 9.27 -0.51
N VAL A 290 -28.44 10.17 -0.95
CA VAL A 290 -28.27 10.64 -2.33
C VAL A 290 -26.89 10.24 -2.85
N GLN A 291 -26.52 10.67 -4.06
CA GLN A 291 -25.14 10.55 -4.49
C GLN A 291 -24.26 11.36 -3.54
N PHE A 292 -23.10 10.84 -3.19
CA PHE A 292 -22.19 11.52 -2.26
C PHE A 292 -21.80 12.93 -2.75
N ARG A 293 -21.72 13.14 -4.06
CA ARG A 293 -21.41 14.43 -4.70
C ARG A 293 -22.55 15.46 -4.63
N GLU A 294 -23.78 15.02 -4.42
CA GLU A 294 -24.96 15.89 -4.46
C GLU A 294 -25.25 16.52 -3.09
N ALA A 295 -25.85 17.71 -3.10
CA ALA A 295 -26.40 18.30 -1.90
C ALA A 295 -27.54 17.40 -1.35
N PRO A 296 -27.68 17.27 -0.02
CA PRO A 296 -26.98 18.02 1.03
C PRO A 296 -25.65 17.40 1.51
N VAL A 297 -25.16 16.32 0.89
CA VAL A 297 -23.93 15.63 1.32
C VAL A 297 -22.67 16.35 0.82
N SER A 298 -22.61 16.67 -0.47
CA SER A 298 -21.58 17.52 -1.10
C SER A 298 -20.12 17.06 -0.88
N ASP A 299 -19.88 15.74 -0.83
CA ASP A 299 -18.57 15.11 -0.66
C ASP A 299 -18.27 14.22 -1.89
N PRO A 300 -17.87 14.77 -3.05
CA PRO A 300 -17.71 13.96 -4.26
C PRO A 300 -16.61 12.90 -4.13
N GLU A 301 -16.75 11.83 -4.88
CA GLU A 301 -15.92 10.62 -4.86
C GLU A 301 -14.46 10.95 -5.17
N ASN A 302 -14.23 11.85 -6.13
CA ASN A 302 -12.88 12.27 -6.53
C ASN A 302 -12.09 12.94 -5.39
N ALA A 303 -12.75 13.47 -4.35
CA ALA A 303 -12.07 13.98 -3.16
C ALA A 303 -11.32 12.88 -2.37
N LEU A 304 -11.73 11.62 -2.54
CA LEU A 304 -11.04 10.45 -1.98
C LEU A 304 -10.29 9.66 -3.06
N LEU A 305 -10.87 9.46 -4.23
CA LEU A 305 -10.37 8.53 -5.24
C LEU A 305 -9.54 9.19 -6.34
N GLY A 306 -9.51 10.53 -6.41
CA GLY A 306 -8.86 11.30 -7.48
C GLY A 306 -9.68 11.42 -8.77
N VAL A 307 -10.46 10.39 -9.08
CA VAL A 307 -11.43 10.32 -10.19
C VAL A 307 -12.84 10.06 -9.65
N MET A 308 -13.87 10.29 -10.47
CA MET A 308 -15.26 9.97 -10.11
C MET A 308 -16.04 9.48 -11.33
N TYR A 309 -17.12 8.74 -11.07
CA TYR A 309 -18.02 8.22 -12.09
C TYR A 309 -18.51 9.30 -13.06
N GLU A 310 -18.46 8.97 -14.35
CA GLU A 310 -19.06 9.79 -15.42
C GLU A 310 -20.23 9.08 -16.09
N SER A 311 -20.06 7.84 -16.57
CA SER A 311 -21.10 7.12 -17.32
C SER A 311 -20.76 5.63 -17.49
N TYR A 312 -21.59 4.94 -18.28
CA TYR A 312 -21.55 3.50 -18.52
C TYR A 312 -21.74 3.13 -19.99
N TYR A 313 -21.46 1.88 -20.31
CA TYR A 313 -21.63 1.25 -21.61
C TYR A 313 -22.60 0.07 -21.51
N THR A 314 -23.09 -0.39 -22.66
CA THR A 314 -23.73 -1.70 -22.77
C THR A 314 -22.74 -2.75 -22.28
N TYR A 315 -23.19 -3.69 -21.44
CA TYR A 315 -22.35 -4.77 -20.94
C TYR A 315 -21.66 -5.52 -22.09
N GLY A 316 -20.34 -5.76 -21.95
CA GLY A 316 -19.50 -6.37 -22.98
C GLY A 316 -18.88 -5.37 -23.98
N VAL A 317 -19.34 -4.12 -24.04
CA VAL A 317 -18.64 -3.06 -24.79
C VAL A 317 -17.39 -2.66 -24.04
N THR A 318 -16.28 -2.55 -24.78
CA THR A 318 -14.97 -2.23 -24.22
C THR A 318 -14.22 -1.19 -25.05
N TYR A 319 -13.33 -0.49 -24.37
CA TYR A 319 -12.38 0.48 -24.89
C TYR A 319 -10.97 0.12 -24.39
N PRO A 320 -9.91 0.59 -25.06
CA PRO A 320 -8.55 0.34 -24.61
C PRO A 320 -8.19 1.16 -23.37
N TRP A 321 -7.27 0.67 -22.54
CA TRP A 321 -6.48 1.51 -21.62
C TRP A 321 -5.36 2.19 -22.41
N ILE A 322 -5.38 3.51 -22.53
CA ILE A 322 -4.35 4.29 -23.24
C ILE A 322 -3.40 4.87 -22.21
N VAL A 323 -2.14 4.42 -22.26
CA VAL A 323 -1.10 4.75 -21.29
C VAL A 323 -0.75 6.23 -21.30
N LYS A 324 -0.68 6.81 -20.10
CA LYS A 324 -0.18 8.16 -19.80
C LYS A 324 0.88 8.09 -18.72
N ASN A 325 1.86 9.00 -18.77
CA ASN A 325 3.01 9.02 -17.89
C ASN A 325 3.74 7.66 -17.92
N ALA A 326 4.10 7.18 -19.10
CA ALA A 326 4.70 5.85 -19.29
C ALA A 326 5.98 5.60 -18.47
N ASP A 327 6.74 6.66 -18.13
CA ASP A 327 7.93 6.57 -17.27
C ASP A 327 7.60 6.34 -15.78
N HIS A 328 6.32 6.38 -15.40
CA HIS A 328 5.88 6.13 -14.04
C HIS A 328 6.17 4.68 -13.62
N TRP A 329 6.67 4.48 -12.39
CA TRP A 329 7.10 3.16 -11.86
C TRP A 329 6.04 2.06 -11.97
N LEU A 330 4.76 2.45 -11.99
CA LEU A 330 3.65 1.51 -12.16
C LEU A 330 3.76 0.69 -13.46
N TYR A 331 4.36 1.26 -14.51
CA TYR A 331 4.57 0.59 -15.80
C TYR A 331 5.89 -0.18 -15.90
N ALA A 332 6.67 -0.27 -14.80
CA ALA A 332 7.93 -1.01 -14.78
C ALA A 332 7.80 -2.45 -15.29
N GLY A 333 8.68 -2.84 -16.23
CA GLY A 333 8.71 -4.19 -16.78
C GLY A 333 7.51 -4.59 -17.66
N THR A 334 6.64 -3.65 -18.03
CA THR A 334 5.50 -3.90 -18.93
C THR A 334 5.86 -3.78 -20.41
N GLY A 335 6.93 -3.03 -20.73
CA GLY A 335 7.27 -2.63 -22.10
C GLY A 335 6.32 -1.60 -22.72
N LEU A 336 5.40 -1.03 -21.93
CA LEU A 336 4.43 -0.05 -22.41
C LEU A 336 5.07 1.32 -22.65
N THR A 337 4.71 1.96 -23.75
CA THR A 337 5.13 3.34 -24.08
C THR A 337 3.97 4.33 -23.98
N GLU A 338 4.28 5.62 -23.95
CA GLU A 338 3.27 6.69 -23.92
C GLU A 338 2.27 6.54 -25.09
N ASN A 339 0.98 6.69 -24.79
CA ASN A 339 -0.15 6.49 -25.70
C ASN A 339 -0.35 5.05 -26.24
N GLN A 340 0.41 4.06 -25.77
CA GLN A 340 0.14 2.68 -26.15
C GLN A 340 -1.20 2.20 -25.58
N ALA A 341 -1.95 1.46 -26.40
CA ALA A 341 -3.26 0.92 -26.06
C ALA A 341 -3.17 -0.54 -25.58
N ILE A 342 -3.89 -0.87 -24.52
CA ILE A 342 -4.19 -2.23 -24.09
C ILE A 342 -5.69 -2.46 -24.32
N ALA A 343 -6.04 -3.34 -25.25
CA ALA A 343 -7.43 -3.55 -25.64
C ALA A 343 -8.27 -4.19 -24.53
N GLY A 344 -9.55 -3.80 -24.45
CA GLY A 344 -10.53 -4.50 -23.61
C GLY A 344 -10.44 -4.23 -22.11
N VAL A 345 -9.70 -3.21 -21.67
CA VAL A 345 -9.50 -2.92 -20.24
C VAL A 345 -10.58 -2.00 -19.69
N VAL A 346 -10.98 -0.98 -20.47
CA VAL A 346 -11.99 0.01 -20.04
C VAL A 346 -13.36 -0.50 -20.47
N GLY A 347 -14.24 -0.79 -19.52
CA GLY A 347 -15.59 -1.23 -19.86
C GLY A 347 -16.53 -1.36 -18.68
N TYR A 348 -17.78 -1.63 -19.05
CA TYR A 348 -19.00 -1.45 -18.27
C TYR A 348 -19.24 -0.04 -17.75
N GLU A 349 -18.47 0.44 -16.79
CA GLU A 349 -18.53 1.81 -16.30
C GLU A 349 -17.12 2.42 -16.29
N TYR A 350 -17.07 3.76 -16.23
CA TYR A 350 -15.81 4.46 -16.19
C TYR A 350 -15.86 5.72 -15.31
N ASP A 351 -14.71 5.98 -14.70
CA ASP A 351 -14.47 7.22 -13.98
C ASP A 351 -13.62 8.17 -14.82
N ARG A 352 -13.68 9.46 -14.48
CA ARG A 352 -12.89 10.52 -15.08
C ARG A 352 -12.26 11.41 -14.02
N VAL A 353 -11.27 12.19 -14.44
CA VAL A 353 -10.88 13.39 -13.70
C VAL A 353 -11.96 14.45 -13.88
N ALA A 354 -12.48 14.94 -12.74
CA ALA A 354 -13.53 15.94 -12.71
C ALA A 354 -12.95 17.35 -12.54
N ASP A 355 -13.49 18.31 -13.29
CA ASP A 355 -13.14 19.74 -13.16
C ASP A 355 -14.04 20.41 -12.11
N ASN A 356 -13.89 19.97 -10.85
CA ASN A 356 -14.66 20.50 -9.70
C ASN A 356 -13.75 21.02 -8.57
N GLY A 357 -12.43 21.03 -8.78
CA GLY A 357 -11.43 21.45 -7.80
C GLY A 357 -11.32 20.56 -6.56
N LYS A 358 -11.86 19.33 -6.58
CA LYS A 358 -11.86 18.41 -5.42
C LYS A 358 -10.87 17.26 -5.53
N SER A 359 -10.31 16.99 -6.71
CA SER A 359 -9.26 15.98 -6.84
C SER A 359 -8.02 16.36 -6.00
N PRO A 360 -7.40 15.42 -5.27
CA PRO A 360 -6.23 15.69 -4.45
C PRO A 360 -5.05 16.25 -5.24
N ALA A 361 -4.23 17.08 -4.57
CA ALA A 361 -2.99 17.58 -5.13
C ALA A 361 -2.03 16.43 -5.48
N GLY A 362 -1.24 16.59 -6.54
CA GLY A 362 -0.30 15.56 -7.00
C GLY A 362 -0.94 14.37 -7.69
N LEU A 363 -2.21 14.47 -8.12
CA LEU A 363 -2.86 13.44 -8.92
C LEU A 363 -2.10 13.21 -10.23
N THR A 364 -1.65 11.97 -10.41
CA THR A 364 -0.99 11.48 -11.62
C THR A 364 -1.99 10.71 -12.45
N ILE A 365 -2.14 11.08 -13.72
CA ILE A 365 -3.03 10.40 -14.66
C ILE A 365 -2.26 9.26 -15.31
N LEU A 366 -2.72 8.04 -15.09
CA LEU A 366 -2.06 6.84 -15.58
C LEU A 366 -2.66 6.39 -16.91
N SER A 367 -3.95 6.68 -17.15
CA SER A 367 -4.56 6.51 -18.48
C SER A 367 -5.50 7.63 -18.86
N ALA A 368 -5.66 7.83 -20.16
CA ALA A 368 -6.64 8.74 -20.73
C ALA A 368 -7.23 8.14 -22.01
N SER A 369 -8.32 7.41 -21.85
CA SER A 369 -8.96 6.65 -22.92
C SER A 369 -10.19 7.38 -23.45
N PRO A 370 -10.23 7.77 -24.74
CA PRO A 370 -11.45 8.28 -25.36
C PRO A 370 -12.52 7.21 -25.43
N VAL A 371 -13.74 7.58 -25.05
CA VAL A 371 -14.88 6.67 -24.94
C VAL A 371 -16.16 7.34 -25.41
N VAL A 372 -17.14 6.52 -25.83
CA VAL A 372 -18.51 6.96 -26.14
C VAL A 372 -19.48 6.12 -25.32
N ASP A 373 -20.30 6.78 -24.50
CA ASP A 373 -21.24 6.09 -23.60
C ASP A 373 -22.50 5.60 -24.32
N VAL A 374 -23.39 4.92 -23.58
CA VAL A 374 -24.67 4.41 -24.13
C VAL A 374 -25.58 5.48 -24.75
N ALA A 375 -25.42 6.74 -24.34
CA ALA A 375 -26.21 7.88 -24.84
C ALA A 375 -25.52 8.57 -26.02
N GLY A 376 -24.38 8.06 -26.51
CA GLY A 376 -23.60 8.67 -27.59
C GLY A 376 -22.74 9.85 -27.12
N LYS A 377 -22.61 10.08 -25.82
CA LYS A 377 -21.79 11.16 -25.26
C LYS A 377 -20.32 10.75 -25.27
N SER A 378 -19.48 11.59 -25.88
CA SER A 378 -18.03 11.42 -25.81
C SER A 378 -17.49 11.81 -24.43
N GLY A 379 -16.53 11.03 -23.94
CA GLY A 379 -15.86 11.26 -22.65
C GLY A 379 -14.43 10.75 -22.67
N ILE A 380 -13.72 10.94 -21.56
CA ILE A 380 -12.39 10.38 -21.31
C ILE A 380 -12.46 9.58 -20.02
N SER A 381 -12.15 8.28 -20.10
CA SER A 381 -11.90 7.43 -18.93
C SER A 381 -10.47 7.63 -18.43
N ASN A 382 -10.31 7.72 -17.11
CA ASN A 382 -9.02 7.90 -16.46
C ASN A 382 -8.81 6.90 -15.32
N GLY A 383 -7.71 6.15 -15.40
CA GLY A 383 -7.06 5.59 -14.23
C GLY A 383 -6.06 6.59 -13.66
N ALA A 384 -6.00 6.70 -12.34
CA ALA A 384 -5.19 7.72 -11.68
C ALA A 384 -4.66 7.28 -10.32
N MET A 385 -3.63 7.97 -9.85
CA MET A 385 -3.05 7.74 -8.53
C MET A 385 -2.59 9.04 -7.89
N TYR A 386 -2.70 9.16 -6.58
CA TYR A 386 -2.05 10.23 -5.81
C TYR A 386 -1.44 9.67 -4.53
N THR A 387 -0.59 10.48 -3.90
CA THR A 387 -0.04 10.18 -2.56
C THR A 387 -0.73 11.10 -1.55
N ALA A 388 -1.41 10.52 -0.56
CA ALA A 388 -2.00 11.26 0.53
C ALA A 388 -0.92 11.90 1.42
N ALA A 389 -1.30 12.89 2.24
CA ALA A 389 -0.36 13.56 3.16
C ALA A 389 0.32 12.60 4.16
N SER A 390 -0.30 11.45 4.43
CA SER A 390 0.24 10.36 5.25
C SER A 390 1.32 9.51 4.56
N GLY A 391 1.56 9.72 3.26
CA GLY A 391 2.38 8.83 2.42
C GLY A 391 1.59 7.67 1.81
N ALA A 392 0.32 7.48 2.17
CA ALA A 392 -0.52 6.45 1.58
C ALA A 392 -0.79 6.74 0.09
N LEU A 393 -0.33 5.85 -0.79
CA LEU A 393 -0.78 5.76 -2.17
C LEU A 393 -2.29 5.43 -2.25
N VAL A 394 -3.00 6.15 -3.11
CA VAL A 394 -4.38 5.86 -3.49
C VAL A 394 -4.45 5.70 -5.00
N PHE A 395 -4.81 4.49 -5.46
CA PHE A 395 -4.96 4.15 -6.86
C PHE A 395 -6.43 3.84 -7.18
N CYS A 396 -6.93 4.38 -8.29
CA CYS A 396 -8.21 4.00 -8.86
C CYS A 396 -8.00 3.63 -10.34
N ALA A 397 -8.41 2.43 -10.73
CA ALA A 397 -8.36 1.99 -12.12
C ALA A 397 -9.33 2.79 -13.00
N GLY A 398 -10.44 3.26 -12.44
CA GLY A 398 -11.45 4.01 -13.18
C GLY A 398 -12.17 3.18 -14.24
N THR A 399 -12.23 1.85 -14.05
CA THR A 399 -13.01 0.93 -14.88
C THR A 399 -13.29 -0.41 -14.18
N ASN A 400 -14.52 -0.95 -14.32
CA ASN A 400 -14.89 -2.24 -13.71
C ASN A 400 -14.14 -3.45 -14.29
N TYR A 401 -13.72 -3.40 -15.55
CA TYR A 401 -13.19 -4.58 -16.25
C TYR A 401 -11.70 -4.87 -15.98
N TRP A 402 -11.08 -4.14 -15.05
CA TRP A 402 -9.68 -4.37 -14.67
C TRP A 402 -9.42 -5.82 -14.26
N CYS A 403 -10.25 -6.39 -13.38
CA CYS A 403 -10.07 -7.75 -12.85
C CYS A 403 -10.13 -8.86 -13.90
N TRP A 404 -10.89 -8.65 -14.98
CA TRP A 404 -10.99 -9.61 -16.09
C TRP A 404 -9.66 -9.76 -16.85
N LYS A 405 -8.76 -8.78 -16.72
CA LYS A 405 -7.42 -8.86 -17.31
C LYS A 405 -6.38 -9.52 -16.41
N LEU A 406 -6.77 -9.95 -15.21
CA LEU A 406 -5.87 -10.60 -14.25
C LEU A 406 -5.92 -12.13 -14.31
N ASP A 407 -7.07 -12.74 -14.56
CA ASP A 407 -7.23 -14.19 -14.62
C ASP A 407 -8.30 -14.56 -15.65
N ASP A 408 -8.05 -15.60 -16.43
CA ASP A 408 -9.09 -16.28 -17.22
C ASP A 408 -9.40 -17.63 -16.59
N ASN A 409 -10.66 -18.04 -16.68
CA ASN A 409 -11.12 -19.35 -16.26
C ASN A 409 -12.24 -19.86 -17.18
N GLU A 410 -12.70 -21.09 -16.96
CA GLU A 410 -13.73 -21.73 -17.79
C GLU A 410 -15.06 -20.94 -17.84
N TYR A 411 -15.31 -20.10 -16.83
CA TYR A 411 -16.57 -19.38 -16.66
C TYR A 411 -16.46 -17.90 -17.04
N GLN A 412 -15.37 -17.22 -16.68
CA GLN A 412 -15.02 -15.87 -17.11
C GLN A 412 -13.73 -15.90 -17.92
N ASN A 413 -13.86 -15.88 -19.25
CA ASN A 413 -12.74 -15.83 -20.19
C ASN A 413 -12.82 -14.55 -21.03
N HIS A 414 -12.04 -13.54 -20.64
CA HIS A 414 -12.03 -12.20 -21.24
C HIS A 414 -10.67 -11.84 -21.84
N GLY A 415 -9.72 -12.77 -21.82
CA GLY A 415 -8.35 -12.57 -22.27
C GLY A 415 -7.54 -11.81 -21.24
N ALA A 416 -6.96 -12.53 -20.29
CA ALA A 416 -5.99 -12.04 -19.33
C ALA A 416 -4.80 -11.39 -20.05
N ASP A 417 -4.29 -10.29 -19.50
CA ASP A 417 -3.21 -9.51 -20.11
C ASP A 417 -2.02 -9.42 -19.15
N THR A 418 -0.87 -9.94 -19.57
CA THR A 418 0.35 -9.98 -18.76
C THR A 418 0.85 -8.60 -18.36
N ARG A 419 0.52 -7.56 -19.13
CA ARG A 419 0.89 -6.16 -18.82
C ARG A 419 0.01 -5.61 -17.71
N ILE A 420 -1.29 -5.92 -17.70
CA ILE A 420 -2.20 -5.55 -16.60
C ILE A 420 -1.83 -6.31 -15.33
N GLN A 421 -1.54 -7.62 -15.42
CA GLN A 421 -1.01 -8.40 -14.30
C GLN A 421 0.29 -7.80 -13.73
N ARG A 422 1.20 -7.36 -14.60
CA ARG A 422 2.44 -6.68 -14.19
C ARG A 422 2.15 -5.33 -13.52
N ILE A 423 1.27 -4.50 -14.07
CA ILE A 423 0.86 -3.23 -13.46
C ILE A 423 0.29 -3.46 -12.05
N THR A 424 -0.62 -4.42 -11.88
CA THR A 424 -1.18 -4.76 -10.56
C THR A 424 -0.12 -5.32 -9.62
N THR A 425 0.80 -6.14 -10.12
CA THR A 425 1.95 -6.63 -9.35
C THR A 425 2.82 -5.48 -8.85
N ASN A 426 3.11 -4.52 -9.71
CA ASN A 426 3.91 -3.35 -9.35
C ASN A 426 3.20 -2.52 -8.28
N LEU A 427 1.91 -2.26 -8.46
CA LEU A 427 1.08 -1.53 -7.51
C LEU A 427 1.13 -2.17 -6.11
N LEU A 428 0.80 -3.46 -6.03
CA LEU A 428 0.72 -4.17 -4.76
C LEU A 428 2.11 -4.34 -4.13
N THR A 429 3.16 -4.57 -4.92
CA THR A 429 4.53 -4.66 -4.38
C THR A 429 4.95 -3.36 -3.71
N THR A 430 4.74 -2.22 -4.39
CA THR A 430 5.07 -0.89 -3.84
C THR A 430 4.28 -0.60 -2.58
N MET A 431 2.96 -0.83 -2.59
CA MET A 431 2.13 -0.60 -1.42
C MET A 431 2.43 -1.56 -0.25
N ARG A 432 2.96 -2.77 -0.49
CA ARG A 432 3.30 -3.74 0.58
C ARG A 432 4.62 -3.45 1.27
N SER A 433 5.60 -2.93 0.54
CA SER A 433 6.99 -2.91 0.96
C SER A 433 7.59 -1.51 1.08
N GLY A 434 6.90 -0.49 0.56
CA GLY A 434 7.48 0.85 0.35
C GLY A 434 8.58 0.86 -0.73
N LEU A 435 8.90 -0.29 -1.33
CA LEU A 435 9.83 -0.38 -2.45
C LEU A 435 9.08 0.05 -3.70
N GLN A 436 9.34 1.26 -4.20
CA GLN A 436 9.06 1.52 -5.61
C GLN A 436 9.85 0.49 -6.41
N LEU A 437 9.14 -0.38 -7.16
CA LEU A 437 9.83 -1.20 -8.13
C LEU A 437 10.60 -0.24 -9.05
N PRO A 438 11.91 -0.42 -9.18
CA PRO A 438 12.69 0.45 -10.04
C PRO A 438 12.10 0.42 -11.45
N ALA A 439 12.08 1.59 -12.09
CA ALA A 439 11.62 1.79 -13.46
C ALA A 439 12.17 0.71 -14.42
N PRO A 440 11.50 0.45 -15.57
CA PRO A 440 12.07 -0.42 -16.60
C PRO A 440 13.53 -0.03 -16.82
N LEU A 441 14.39 -1.03 -16.97
CA LEU A 441 15.81 -0.76 -17.22
C LEU A 441 15.92 0.13 -18.47
N PRO A 442 16.59 1.30 -18.38
CA PRO A 442 16.77 2.21 -19.50
C PRO A 442 17.32 1.53 -20.75
N ASP A 443 16.98 2.04 -21.93
CA ASP A 443 17.60 1.63 -23.18
C ASP A 443 19.14 1.76 -23.09
N GLY A 444 19.85 0.75 -23.59
CA GLY A 444 21.30 0.64 -23.43
C GLY A 444 21.76 -0.02 -22.12
N THR A 445 20.84 -0.52 -21.30
CA THR A 445 21.18 -1.39 -20.16
C THR A 445 21.83 -2.69 -20.64
N ARG A 446 22.95 -3.04 -20.01
CA ARG A 446 23.59 -4.34 -20.17
C ARG A 446 23.25 -5.23 -18.98
N GLN A 447 22.30 -6.14 -19.17
CA GLN A 447 21.97 -7.15 -18.15
C GLN A 447 23.12 -8.15 -17.99
N LEU A 448 23.43 -8.52 -16.75
CA LEU A 448 24.35 -9.60 -16.41
C LEU A 448 23.57 -10.84 -15.96
N TYR A 449 22.53 -10.65 -15.15
CA TYR A 449 21.64 -11.70 -14.66
C TYR A 449 20.22 -11.14 -14.46
N ALA A 450 19.20 -11.89 -14.89
CA ALA A 450 17.79 -11.61 -14.56
C ALA A 450 17.12 -12.90 -14.07
N GLU A 451 16.75 -13.81 -14.97
CA GLU A 451 16.27 -15.16 -14.60
C GLU A 451 17.36 -16.22 -14.77
N THR A 452 18.33 -15.89 -15.61
CA THR A 452 19.48 -16.69 -16.02
C THR A 452 20.62 -15.72 -16.34
N LEU A 453 21.85 -16.24 -16.43
CA LEU A 453 23.00 -15.44 -16.89
C LEU A 453 22.78 -14.98 -18.33
N SER A 454 23.06 -13.71 -18.58
CA SER A 454 22.98 -13.15 -19.93
C SER A 454 24.04 -13.76 -20.85
N PRO A 455 23.79 -13.87 -22.17
CA PRO A 455 24.78 -14.38 -23.11
C PRO A 455 26.14 -13.68 -22.98
N GLY A 456 27.20 -14.47 -22.89
CA GLY A 456 28.56 -13.94 -22.71
C GLY A 456 28.93 -13.56 -21.27
N ILE A 457 28.10 -13.90 -20.28
CA ILE A 457 28.45 -13.88 -18.86
C ILE A 457 28.67 -15.32 -18.37
N GLN A 458 29.69 -15.52 -17.55
CA GLN A 458 30.07 -16.79 -16.94
C GLN A 458 30.17 -16.66 -15.43
N ASP A 459 29.83 -17.74 -14.72
CA ASP A 459 30.08 -17.86 -13.29
C ASP A 459 31.52 -18.29 -13.02
N TRP A 460 32.28 -17.42 -12.36
CA TRP A 460 33.66 -17.64 -11.94
C TRP A 460 33.79 -17.52 -10.41
N SER A 461 32.71 -17.78 -9.69
CA SER A 461 32.64 -17.69 -8.22
C SER A 461 33.66 -18.60 -7.53
N TRP A 462 34.10 -18.21 -6.34
CA TRP A 462 35.07 -18.96 -5.55
C TRP A 462 34.67 -19.01 -4.08
N ASN A 463 35.17 -20.02 -3.36
CA ASN A 463 34.92 -20.23 -1.93
C ASN A 463 33.43 -20.13 -1.56
N ALA A 464 32.56 -20.55 -2.48
CA ALA A 464 31.12 -20.44 -2.34
C ALA A 464 30.40 -21.53 -3.14
N THR A 465 29.17 -21.82 -2.73
CA THR A 465 28.19 -22.58 -3.51
C THR A 465 27.17 -21.60 -4.08
N VAL A 466 26.96 -21.64 -5.40
CA VAL A 466 26.06 -20.73 -6.11
C VAL A 466 24.94 -21.53 -6.76
N ASN A 467 23.70 -21.19 -6.44
CA ASN A 467 22.52 -21.65 -7.16
C ASN A 467 21.97 -20.49 -7.99
N MET A 468 22.08 -20.57 -9.32
CA MET A 468 21.62 -19.53 -10.27
C MET A 468 20.13 -19.57 -10.58
N ALA A 469 19.37 -20.50 -9.98
CA ALA A 469 17.94 -20.69 -10.23
C ALA A 469 17.17 -20.91 -8.92
N ALA A 470 17.46 -20.10 -7.90
CA ALA A 470 16.73 -20.15 -6.65
C ALA A 470 15.32 -19.57 -6.84
N ALA A 471 14.31 -20.43 -6.72
CA ALA A 471 12.91 -20.05 -6.94
C ALA A 471 12.27 -19.27 -5.76
N SER A 472 12.95 -19.17 -4.61
CA SER A 472 12.48 -18.39 -3.47
C SER A 472 13.59 -18.09 -2.45
N PRO A 473 13.66 -16.88 -1.89
CA PRO A 473 12.96 -15.67 -2.33
C PRO A 473 13.51 -15.16 -3.69
N VAL A 474 12.67 -14.44 -4.43
CA VAL A 474 13.01 -13.80 -5.71
C VAL A 474 12.68 -12.30 -5.61
N TYR A 475 13.47 -11.43 -6.23
CA TYR A 475 13.20 -9.98 -6.26
C TYR A 475 12.25 -9.65 -7.40
N GLN A 476 12.56 -10.16 -8.60
CA GLN A 476 11.73 -10.00 -9.78
C GLN A 476 11.73 -11.29 -10.60
N GLY A 477 10.55 -11.68 -11.10
CA GLY A 477 10.40 -12.84 -11.96
C GLY A 477 10.37 -14.17 -11.20
N SER A 478 11.09 -15.18 -11.68
CA SER A 478 10.99 -16.57 -11.19
C SER A 478 12.25 -17.10 -10.50
N ASN A 479 13.42 -16.53 -10.78
CA ASN A 479 14.70 -17.04 -10.27
C ASN A 479 15.59 -15.93 -9.72
N ALA A 480 16.16 -16.14 -8.53
CA ALA A 480 17.30 -15.39 -8.01
C ALA A 480 18.57 -16.24 -7.96
N ILE A 481 19.71 -15.59 -7.72
CA ILE A 481 20.96 -16.23 -7.35
C ILE A 481 20.97 -16.43 -5.83
N ALA A 482 21.21 -17.65 -5.34
CA ALA A 482 21.54 -17.90 -3.96
C ALA A 482 23.06 -18.17 -3.81
N LEU A 483 23.76 -17.26 -3.16
CA LEU A 483 25.19 -17.35 -2.86
C LEU A 483 25.39 -17.80 -1.41
N THR A 484 26.00 -18.96 -1.18
CA THR A 484 26.42 -19.42 0.16
C THR A 484 27.94 -19.46 0.23
N VAL A 485 28.55 -18.67 1.13
CA VAL A 485 30.01 -18.61 1.26
C VAL A 485 30.51 -19.75 2.14
N THR A 486 31.39 -20.59 1.59
CA THR A 486 31.87 -21.82 2.23
C THR A 486 33.25 -21.68 2.85
N ALA A 487 34.03 -20.67 2.45
CA ALA A 487 35.32 -20.34 3.05
C ALA A 487 35.59 -18.84 3.03
N ALA A 488 36.62 -18.40 3.75
CA ALA A 488 36.97 -16.99 3.90
C ALA A 488 37.01 -16.25 2.56
N TRP A 489 36.40 -15.07 2.52
CA TRP A 489 36.39 -14.17 1.36
C TRP A 489 35.75 -14.74 0.10
N GLY A 490 34.82 -15.69 0.24
CA GLY A 490 34.06 -16.22 -0.88
C GLY A 490 33.14 -15.20 -1.52
N ALA A 491 32.87 -15.40 -2.81
CA ALA A 491 32.23 -14.39 -3.64
C ALA A 491 31.44 -14.99 -4.80
N LEU A 492 30.37 -14.29 -5.17
CA LEU A 492 29.78 -14.40 -6.50
C LEU A 492 30.66 -13.62 -7.48
N TYR A 493 31.11 -14.23 -8.57
CA TYR A 493 31.81 -13.54 -9.64
C TYR A 493 31.18 -13.79 -11.00
N LEU A 494 30.55 -12.75 -11.55
CA LEU A 494 30.01 -12.77 -12.91
C LEU A 494 31.02 -12.14 -13.88
N ARG A 495 31.70 -13.00 -14.64
CA ARG A 495 32.74 -12.61 -15.60
C ARG A 495 32.19 -12.52 -17.01
N ALA A 496 32.47 -11.42 -17.70
CA ALA A 496 32.17 -11.27 -19.12
C ALA A 496 33.25 -11.90 -19.99
N VAL A 497 32.85 -12.52 -21.11
CA VAL A 497 33.79 -13.07 -22.11
C VAL A 497 34.37 -11.99 -23.04
N SER A 498 33.81 -10.79 -23.01
CA SER A 498 34.28 -9.60 -23.74
C SER A 498 34.10 -8.35 -22.88
N THR A 499 34.89 -7.32 -23.14
CA THR A 499 34.83 -6.06 -22.38
C THR A 499 33.44 -5.44 -22.48
N MET A 500 32.85 -5.14 -21.32
CA MET A 500 31.61 -4.38 -21.20
C MET A 500 31.95 -2.90 -21.31
N ALA A 501 31.63 -2.28 -22.45
CA ALA A 501 31.78 -0.84 -22.61
C ALA A 501 30.83 -0.10 -21.66
N THR A 502 31.33 0.96 -21.04
CA THR A 502 30.57 1.81 -20.12
C THR A 502 30.81 3.29 -20.41
N THR A 503 29.95 4.14 -19.86
CA THR A 503 30.10 5.59 -19.87
C THR A 503 30.50 6.10 -18.49
N ALA A 504 30.93 7.35 -18.40
CA ALA A 504 31.20 8.00 -17.10
C ALA A 504 29.97 8.07 -16.19
N THR A 505 28.76 7.97 -16.74
CA THR A 505 27.49 7.99 -16.01
C THR A 505 26.94 6.60 -15.71
N THR A 506 27.60 5.52 -16.14
CA THR A 506 27.07 4.16 -15.93
C THR A 506 26.99 3.83 -14.43
N VAL A 507 25.94 3.09 -14.06
CA VAL A 507 25.61 2.66 -12.70
C VAL A 507 25.51 1.14 -12.68
N LEU A 508 26.14 0.49 -11.70
CA LEU A 508 25.88 -0.91 -11.39
C LEU A 508 24.61 -1.03 -10.55
N ARG A 509 23.64 -1.80 -11.02
CA ARG A 509 22.36 -2.09 -10.35
C ARG A 509 22.26 -3.57 -10.00
N PHE A 510 21.79 -3.88 -8.79
CA PHE A 510 21.36 -5.23 -8.40
C PHE A 510 20.54 -5.19 -7.12
N ALA A 511 19.67 -6.18 -6.91
CA ALA A 511 18.98 -6.39 -5.64
C ALA A 511 19.69 -7.46 -4.82
N ALA A 512 19.76 -7.29 -3.50
CA ALA A 512 20.24 -8.33 -2.60
C ALA A 512 19.42 -8.42 -1.31
N ARG A 513 19.28 -9.63 -0.79
CA ARG A 513 18.58 -9.97 0.46
C ARG A 513 19.40 -10.97 1.26
N ALA A 514 19.75 -10.60 2.49
CA ALA A 514 20.46 -11.48 3.40
C ALA A 514 19.48 -12.51 4.00
N THR A 515 20.00 -13.61 4.56
CA THR A 515 19.20 -14.53 5.39
C THR A 515 19.36 -14.28 6.87
N GLN A 516 20.42 -13.55 7.26
CA GLN A 516 20.71 -13.19 8.64
C GLN A 516 21.18 -11.73 8.75
N SER A 517 20.93 -11.12 9.91
CA SER A 517 21.44 -9.77 10.18
C SER A 517 22.96 -9.78 10.36
N GLY A 518 23.64 -8.73 9.89
CA GLY A 518 25.08 -8.56 10.06
C GLY A 518 25.94 -9.19 8.96
N GLN A 519 25.34 -9.76 7.92
CA GLN A 519 26.09 -10.19 6.73
C GLN A 519 26.58 -8.97 5.95
N ARG A 520 27.90 -8.84 5.78
CA ARG A 520 28.56 -7.69 5.13
C ARG A 520 29.20 -8.10 3.83
N TYR A 521 28.95 -7.33 2.77
CA TYR A 521 29.50 -7.61 1.45
C TYR A 521 30.10 -6.35 0.82
N ALA A 522 31.15 -6.55 0.03
CA ALA A 522 31.75 -5.55 -0.83
C ALA A 522 31.56 -5.92 -2.30
N VAL A 523 31.47 -4.89 -3.15
CA VAL A 523 31.44 -5.03 -4.59
C VAL A 523 32.80 -4.69 -5.16
N ILE A 524 33.29 -5.51 -6.08
CA ILE A 524 34.58 -5.33 -6.73
C ILE A 524 34.39 -5.45 -8.24
N LEU A 525 35.02 -4.56 -9.00
CA LEU A 525 35.04 -4.62 -10.46
C LEU A 525 36.40 -5.12 -10.95
N TYR A 526 36.37 -5.89 -12.03
CA TYR A 526 37.56 -6.38 -12.72
C TYR A 526 37.52 -5.96 -14.19
N ASP A 527 38.68 -5.75 -14.79
CA ASP A 527 38.83 -5.62 -16.25
C ASP A 527 38.83 -7.01 -16.93
N LEU A 528 38.92 -7.06 -18.27
CA LEU A 528 38.87 -8.32 -19.02
C LEU A 528 40.09 -9.23 -18.76
N ASN A 529 41.21 -8.64 -18.34
CA ASN A 529 42.44 -9.33 -17.95
C ASN A 529 42.40 -9.82 -16.49
N ASN A 530 41.25 -9.68 -15.82
CA ASN A 530 41.06 -10.03 -14.42
C ASN A 530 41.97 -9.23 -13.47
N THR A 531 42.27 -7.98 -13.82
CA THR A 531 42.90 -7.00 -12.93
C THR A 531 41.82 -6.20 -12.21
N ARG A 532 41.94 -6.07 -10.88
CA ARG A 532 40.98 -5.32 -10.07
C ARG A 532 40.98 -3.84 -10.46
N ILE A 533 39.80 -3.30 -10.71
CA ILE A 533 39.59 -1.87 -10.95
C ILE A 533 39.26 -1.21 -9.61
N GLY A 534 40.10 -0.24 -9.24
CA GLY A 534 39.91 0.56 -8.02
C GLY A 534 39.94 -0.24 -6.72
N THR A 535 39.19 0.26 -5.73
CA THR A 535 39.08 -0.33 -4.39
C THR A 535 37.69 -0.97 -4.20
N PRO A 536 37.58 -2.03 -3.36
CA PRO A 536 36.30 -2.61 -3.02
C PRO A 536 35.32 -1.58 -2.46
N VAL A 537 34.09 -1.58 -2.95
CA VAL A 537 33.02 -0.69 -2.51
C VAL A 537 32.11 -1.44 -1.55
N TRP A 538 32.07 -1.01 -0.29
CA TRP A 538 31.25 -1.63 0.74
C TRP A 538 29.78 -1.28 0.59
N LEU A 539 28.90 -2.28 0.64
CA LEU A 539 27.44 -2.05 0.57
C LEU A 539 26.92 -1.23 1.75
N ALA A 540 27.57 -1.35 2.92
CA ALA A 540 27.34 -0.48 4.07
C ALA A 540 27.37 1.02 3.72
N ASN A 541 28.20 1.42 2.76
CA ASN A 541 28.37 2.82 2.36
C ASN A 541 27.42 3.25 1.23
N HIS A 542 26.65 2.33 0.67
CA HIS A 542 25.76 2.55 -0.48
C HIS A 542 24.39 1.95 -0.23
N GLY A 543 23.65 2.58 0.69
CA GLY A 543 22.31 2.13 1.10
C GLY A 543 22.30 1.23 2.34
N GLY A 544 23.46 0.79 2.84
CA GLY A 544 23.59 -0.07 4.03
C GLY A 544 23.63 -1.56 3.68
N ASP A 545 24.06 -2.41 4.61
CA ASP A 545 24.14 -3.87 4.40
C ASP A 545 22.77 -4.51 4.05
N PRO A 546 22.77 -5.66 3.34
CA PRO A 546 21.54 -6.41 3.05
C PRO A 546 20.94 -7.01 4.33
N THR A 547 19.61 -7.11 4.42
CA THR A 547 18.89 -7.54 5.63
C THR A 547 18.01 -8.76 5.38
N PRO A 548 17.63 -9.52 6.44
CA PRO A 548 16.68 -10.63 6.32
C PRO A 548 15.23 -10.19 6.08
N THR A 549 14.88 -8.94 6.42
CA THR A 549 13.51 -8.43 6.42
C THR A 549 13.00 -8.00 5.04
N GLY A 550 13.86 -7.94 4.02
CA GLY A 550 13.43 -7.58 2.66
C GLY A 550 14.57 -7.49 1.66
N TRP A 551 14.23 -7.33 0.39
CA TRP A 551 15.19 -7.02 -0.67
C TRP A 551 15.65 -5.57 -0.59
N LYS A 552 16.93 -5.34 -0.84
CA LYS A 552 17.50 -4.00 -1.01
C LYS A 552 18.04 -3.86 -2.42
N LEU A 553 17.63 -2.81 -3.12
CA LEU A 553 18.17 -2.45 -4.43
C LEU A 553 19.40 -1.54 -4.24
N TYR A 554 20.50 -1.91 -4.89
CA TYR A 554 21.73 -1.15 -4.93
C TYR A 554 21.87 -0.50 -6.30
N GLN A 555 22.24 0.78 -6.30
CA GLN A 555 22.58 1.55 -7.50
C GLN A 555 23.88 2.29 -7.21
N ILE A 556 25.00 1.74 -7.70
CA ILE A 556 26.34 2.21 -7.38
C ILE A 556 26.97 2.80 -8.65
N PRO A 557 27.18 4.13 -8.72
CA PRO A 557 27.86 4.75 -9.86
C PRO A 557 29.25 4.17 -10.07
N LEU A 558 29.66 3.96 -11.33
CA LEU A 558 31.01 3.43 -11.63
C LEU A 558 32.14 4.35 -11.13
N THR A 559 31.86 5.63 -10.90
CA THR A 559 32.77 6.58 -10.24
C THR A 559 33.15 6.15 -8.82
N ALA A 560 32.26 5.49 -8.07
CA ALA A 560 32.57 4.99 -6.73
C ALA A 560 33.67 3.91 -6.73
N PHE A 561 33.82 3.20 -7.86
CA PHE A 561 34.86 2.21 -8.07
C PHE A 561 36.12 2.78 -8.74
N GLY A 562 36.15 4.09 -9.05
CA GLY A 562 37.17 4.68 -9.91
C GLY A 562 37.13 4.15 -11.36
N ALA A 563 35.96 3.65 -11.80
CA ALA A 563 35.78 2.94 -13.07
C ALA A 563 34.98 3.74 -14.12
N ALA A 564 34.86 5.06 -13.94
CA ALA A 564 34.06 5.91 -14.81
C ALA A 564 34.56 5.86 -16.27
N GLY A 565 33.72 5.37 -17.18
CA GLY A 565 34.06 5.22 -18.60
C GLY A 565 35.09 4.14 -18.92
N LEU A 566 35.43 3.27 -17.95
CA LEU A 566 36.33 2.14 -18.18
C LEU A 566 35.56 0.90 -18.67
N GLY A 567 36.26 0.05 -19.42
CA GLY A 567 35.73 -1.26 -19.80
C GLY A 567 35.71 -2.21 -18.61
N ILE A 568 34.55 -2.79 -18.30
CA ILE A 568 34.40 -3.75 -17.20
C ILE A 568 34.47 -5.18 -17.77
N GLY A 569 35.30 -6.04 -17.18
CA GLY A 569 35.39 -7.46 -17.50
C GLY A 569 34.62 -8.37 -16.53
N GLY A 570 34.21 -7.87 -15.35
CA GLY A 570 33.26 -8.58 -14.50
C GLY A 570 32.94 -7.88 -13.17
N VAL A 571 31.93 -8.40 -12.50
CA VAL A 571 31.37 -7.87 -11.24
C VAL A 571 31.45 -8.97 -10.16
N VAL A 572 32.01 -8.62 -9.01
CA VAL A 572 32.17 -9.50 -7.86
C VAL A 572 31.37 -8.96 -6.68
N ILE A 573 30.63 -9.82 -5.99
CA ILE A 573 30.01 -9.56 -4.70
C ILE A 573 30.65 -10.51 -3.68
N GLN A 574 31.51 -9.96 -2.81
CA GLN A 574 32.40 -10.71 -1.93
C GLN A 574 32.04 -10.50 -0.45
N ASP A 575 32.06 -11.59 0.34
CA ASP A 575 31.93 -11.53 1.79
C ASP A 575 33.04 -10.69 2.44
N GLY A 576 32.66 -9.87 3.42
CA GLY A 576 33.56 -9.03 4.21
C GLY A 576 33.93 -9.56 5.58
N SER A 577 33.35 -10.68 6.02
CA SER A 577 33.59 -11.24 7.35
C SER A 577 34.87 -12.08 7.43
N GLY A 578 35.33 -12.63 6.30
CA GLY A 578 36.45 -13.57 6.27
C GLY A 578 36.09 -14.95 6.85
N THR A 579 34.79 -15.28 6.95
CA THR A 579 34.28 -16.55 7.49
C THR A 579 33.18 -17.11 6.60
N ALA A 580 32.77 -18.37 6.82
CA ALA A 580 31.62 -18.93 6.11
C ALA A 580 30.36 -18.12 6.43
N GLN A 581 29.53 -17.84 5.42
CA GLN A 581 28.31 -17.05 5.55
C GLN A 581 27.09 -17.83 5.04
N PRO A 582 25.93 -17.68 5.70
CA PRO A 582 24.67 -18.22 5.20
C PRO A 582 24.26 -17.52 3.90
N ALA A 583 23.23 -18.05 3.24
CA ALA A 583 22.86 -17.60 1.90
C ALA A 583 22.59 -16.09 1.82
N LEU A 584 23.14 -15.45 0.80
CA LEU A 584 22.74 -14.14 0.28
C LEU A 584 21.98 -14.38 -1.03
N PHE A 585 20.75 -13.87 -1.12
CA PHE A 585 20.00 -13.87 -2.36
C PHE A 585 20.31 -12.60 -3.15
N ILE A 586 20.57 -12.72 -4.45
CA ILE A 586 20.96 -11.63 -5.34
C ILE A 586 20.13 -11.76 -6.63
N ASP A 587 19.65 -10.64 -7.16
CA ASP A 587 18.78 -10.64 -8.34
C ASP A 587 18.98 -9.35 -9.17
N ASP A 588 18.52 -9.36 -10.42
CA ASP A 588 18.49 -8.22 -11.35
C ASP A 588 19.84 -7.46 -11.49
N ILE A 589 20.93 -8.18 -11.75
CA ILE A 589 22.27 -7.60 -11.89
C ILE A 589 22.43 -6.98 -13.29
N ALA A 590 22.70 -5.68 -13.36
CA ALA A 590 22.80 -4.93 -14.61
C ALA A 590 23.78 -3.73 -14.54
N LEU A 591 24.38 -3.37 -15.67
CA LEU A 591 25.02 -2.07 -15.88
C LEU A 591 24.06 -1.15 -16.63
N VAL A 592 23.68 -0.05 -15.99
CA VAL A 592 22.61 0.85 -16.45
C VAL A 592 23.20 2.21 -16.84
N PRO A 593 22.82 2.81 -17.99
CA PRO A 593 23.22 4.18 -18.33
C PRO A 593 22.66 5.18 -17.32
N GLY A 594 23.49 6.07 -16.76
CA GLY A 594 23.02 7.20 -15.96
C GLY A 594 22.68 8.40 -16.84
N THR A 595 21.66 9.16 -16.47
CA THR A 595 21.27 10.40 -17.16
C THR A 595 22.34 11.48 -16.94
N SER A 596 22.84 12.06 -18.04
CA SER A 596 23.65 13.27 -17.98
C SER A 596 22.74 14.46 -17.71
N VAL A 597 22.77 15.01 -16.50
CA VAL A 597 22.31 16.39 -16.30
C VAL A 597 23.39 17.33 -16.81
N THR A 598 23.20 17.83 -18.03
CA THR A 598 23.87 19.07 -18.46
C THR A 598 23.26 20.21 -17.64
N PRO A 599 24.03 21.00 -16.88
CA PRO A 599 23.48 22.15 -16.18
C PRO A 599 22.94 23.14 -17.21
N THR A 600 21.62 23.31 -17.26
CA THR A 600 20.98 24.40 -17.99
C THR A 600 21.48 25.72 -17.42
N PRO A 601 22.02 26.65 -18.24
CA PRO A 601 22.51 27.92 -17.75
C PRO A 601 21.37 28.73 -17.11
N THR A 602 21.63 29.24 -15.91
CA THR A 602 20.73 30.09 -15.13
C THR A 602 20.30 31.32 -15.95
N PRO A 603 19.00 31.58 -16.13
CA PRO A 603 18.55 32.83 -16.74
C PRO A 603 18.82 34.01 -15.80
N THR A 604 19.44 35.05 -16.35
CA THR A 604 19.68 36.35 -15.69
C THR A 604 18.36 37.00 -15.25
N PRO A 605 18.22 37.45 -14.00
CA PRO A 605 17.01 38.15 -13.57
C PRO A 605 16.97 39.58 -14.13
N SER A 606 15.87 39.91 -14.82
CA SER A 606 15.46 41.28 -15.14
C SER A 606 14.55 41.80 -14.00
N PRO A 607 14.64 43.07 -13.59
CA PRO A 607 13.98 43.57 -12.39
C PRO A 607 12.50 43.84 -12.65
N THR A 608 11.65 43.66 -11.64
CA THR A 608 10.23 44.07 -11.67
C THR A 608 9.82 44.59 -10.29
N PRO A 609 8.93 45.60 -10.23
CA PRO A 609 9.00 46.66 -9.23
C PRO A 609 8.14 46.43 -7.99
N THR A 610 8.46 47.26 -6.99
CA THR A 610 7.81 47.49 -5.70
C THR A 610 6.29 47.52 -5.73
N ALA A 611 5.66 46.84 -4.76
CA ALA A 611 4.29 47.10 -4.34
C ALA A 611 4.21 47.38 -2.82
N THR A 612 3.44 48.42 -2.51
CA THR A 612 3.10 49.00 -1.19
C THR A 612 1.85 48.28 -0.60
N PRO A 613 1.58 48.32 0.74
CA PRO A 613 1.00 47.20 1.49
C PRO A 613 -0.45 47.39 1.99
N SER A 614 -1.10 46.31 2.44
CA SER A 614 -2.10 46.24 3.55
C SER A 614 -2.70 44.82 3.65
N VAL A 615 -3.24 44.30 4.77
CA VAL A 615 -3.16 44.51 6.23
C VAL A 615 -3.52 43.16 6.86
N THR A 616 -2.72 42.79 7.86
CA THR A 616 -2.85 41.86 8.98
C THR A 616 -4.17 41.11 9.25
N ALA A 617 -4.04 39.78 9.38
CA ALA A 617 -4.64 39.02 10.49
C ALA A 617 -3.57 38.08 11.08
N THR A 618 -3.41 38.14 12.39
CA THR A 618 -2.33 37.59 13.21
C THR A 618 -2.32 36.05 13.29
N PRO A 619 -1.18 35.38 12.99
CA PRO A 619 -0.90 34.03 13.45
C PRO A 619 0.08 34.01 14.63
N THR A 620 -0.24 33.13 15.59
CA THR A 620 0.61 32.72 16.71
C THR A 620 1.95 32.19 16.19
N ALA A 621 3.04 32.63 16.83
CA ALA A 621 4.42 32.52 16.37
C ALA A 621 4.87 31.08 16.07
N THR A 622 5.32 30.86 14.83
CA THR A 622 6.28 29.80 14.48
C THR A 622 7.65 30.47 14.33
N ALA A 623 8.67 29.94 15.01
CA ALA A 623 10.04 30.46 14.98
C ALA A 623 10.69 30.31 13.58
N PRO A 624 11.59 31.23 13.17
CA PRO A 624 12.17 31.22 11.83
C PRO A 624 13.15 30.05 11.58
N ALA A 625 13.27 29.66 10.31
CA ALA A 625 14.27 28.74 9.78
C ALA A 625 15.68 29.29 10.05
N GLY A 626 16.54 28.49 10.71
CA GLY A 626 17.84 28.91 11.23
C GLY A 626 19.01 28.72 10.25
N THR A 627 19.94 29.68 10.26
CA THR A 627 21.13 29.82 9.39
C THR A 627 22.38 29.07 9.88
N GLY A 628 22.25 27.99 10.66
CA GLY A 628 23.38 27.23 11.23
C GLY A 628 23.84 26.04 10.35
N LEU A 629 25.09 25.61 10.50
CA LEU A 629 25.66 24.40 9.87
C LEU A 629 24.83 23.18 10.30
N LEU A 630 24.36 22.41 9.31
CA LEU A 630 23.60 21.20 9.57
C LEU A 630 24.50 20.11 10.13
N VAL A 631 24.09 19.53 11.25
CA VAL A 631 24.74 18.37 11.89
C VAL A 631 23.91 17.12 11.65
N TYR A 632 22.59 17.22 11.87
CA TYR A 632 21.64 16.16 11.59
C TYR A 632 20.29 16.77 11.18
N GLY A 633 19.76 16.33 10.04
CA GLY A 633 18.40 16.65 9.57
C GLY A 633 17.62 15.35 9.39
N ASP A 634 17.46 14.87 8.15
CA ASP A 634 16.93 13.53 7.87
C ASP A 634 17.98 12.41 7.89
N ALA A 635 19.24 12.83 7.95
CA ALA A 635 20.41 11.99 8.06
C ALA A 635 21.54 12.79 8.72
N LEU A 636 22.58 12.07 9.17
CA LEU A 636 23.81 12.69 9.64
C LEU A 636 24.46 13.47 8.48
N ALA A 637 24.77 14.74 8.70
CA ALA A 637 25.33 15.59 7.66
C ALA A 637 26.75 15.14 7.25
N SER A 638 27.12 15.39 6.00
CA SER A 638 28.48 15.13 5.51
C SER A 638 29.50 15.86 6.38
N GLY A 639 30.59 15.16 6.73
CA GLY A 639 31.61 15.68 7.64
C GLY A 639 31.32 15.45 9.13
N TRP A 640 30.27 14.71 9.46
CA TRP A 640 29.98 14.28 10.84
C TRP A 640 29.97 12.75 10.96
N GLN A 641 30.46 12.26 12.09
CA GLN A 641 30.56 10.84 12.42
C GLN A 641 29.90 10.53 13.75
N ASN A 642 29.34 9.33 13.89
CA ASN A 642 28.74 8.86 15.14
C ASN A 642 29.81 8.17 16.00
N TRP A 643 30.15 8.79 17.14
CA TRP A 643 31.12 8.31 18.14
C TRP A 643 30.45 8.04 19.50
N SER A 644 29.15 7.75 19.48
CA SER A 644 28.33 7.55 20.68
C SER A 644 28.79 6.37 21.53
N TRP A 645 28.60 6.46 22.84
CA TRP A 645 28.97 5.43 23.81
C TRP A 645 27.84 5.15 24.78
N ASN A 646 27.81 3.92 25.34
CA ASN A 646 26.79 3.48 26.30
C ASN A 646 25.36 3.83 25.83
N ALA A 647 25.12 3.70 24.52
CA ALA A 647 23.90 4.09 23.87
C ALA A 647 23.61 3.20 22.65
N THR A 648 22.33 3.02 22.34
CA THR A 648 21.84 2.46 21.08
C THR A 648 21.17 3.58 20.29
N LEU A 649 21.47 3.65 19.00
CA LEU A 649 21.00 4.70 18.10
C LEU A 649 20.23 4.13 16.92
N ASN A 650 19.14 4.80 16.55
CA ASN A 650 18.54 4.69 15.22
C ASN A 650 18.46 6.09 14.60
N LEU A 651 19.32 6.36 13.62
CA LEU A 651 19.39 7.64 12.88
C LEU A 651 18.31 7.78 11.80
N GLN A 652 17.40 6.81 11.66
CA GLN A 652 16.36 6.78 10.62
C GLN A 652 14.98 6.53 11.24
N THR A 653 14.72 7.08 12.43
CA THR A 653 13.44 6.91 13.09
C THR A 653 12.39 7.75 12.39
N THR A 654 11.46 7.11 11.70
CA THR A 654 10.42 7.79 10.89
C THR A 654 9.19 8.20 11.70
N SER A 655 9.08 7.80 12.96
CA SER A 655 8.07 8.28 13.90
C SER A 655 8.52 8.08 15.36
N PRO A 656 8.50 9.13 16.20
CA PRO A 656 8.14 10.51 15.88
C PRO A 656 9.26 11.26 15.16
N VAL A 657 8.89 12.24 14.33
CA VAL A 657 9.80 13.18 13.62
C VAL A 657 9.35 14.61 13.91
N TYR A 658 10.29 15.55 14.07
CA TYR A 658 10.01 16.97 14.27
C TYR A 658 9.85 17.68 12.93
N GLN A 659 10.78 17.43 12.01
CA GLN A 659 10.79 18.01 10.68
C GLN A 659 11.41 17.02 9.69
N GLY A 660 10.85 16.98 8.47
CA GLY A 660 11.33 16.03 7.45
C GLY A 660 10.71 14.64 7.64
N SER A 661 11.56 13.63 7.62
CA SER A 661 11.26 12.20 7.44
C SER A 661 11.98 11.30 8.45
N ALA A 662 13.00 11.78 9.17
CA ALA A 662 13.73 10.97 10.15
C ALA A 662 14.31 11.75 11.33
N ALA A 663 14.15 11.21 12.54
CA ALA A 663 14.80 11.67 13.76
C ALA A 663 15.84 10.66 14.28
N ILE A 664 16.76 11.12 15.12
CA ILE A 664 17.62 10.26 15.93
C ILE A 664 16.80 9.71 17.09
N ALA A 665 16.65 8.39 17.20
CA ALA A 665 16.24 7.75 18.44
C ALA A 665 17.47 7.32 19.23
N LEU A 666 17.69 7.94 20.39
CA LEU A 666 18.76 7.65 21.33
C LEU A 666 18.22 6.90 22.55
N THR A 667 18.71 5.69 22.79
CA THR A 667 18.48 4.97 24.06
C THR A 667 19.79 4.86 24.82
N VAL A 668 19.86 5.37 26.05
CA VAL A 668 21.07 5.29 26.88
C VAL A 668 21.07 3.98 27.66
N THR A 669 22.07 3.14 27.42
CA THR A 669 22.14 1.77 27.94
C THR A 669 22.91 1.63 29.26
N ALA A 670 23.71 2.64 29.65
CA ALA A 670 24.37 2.69 30.95
C ALA A 670 24.56 4.15 31.41
N ALA A 671 24.85 4.34 32.70
CA ALA A 671 25.09 5.66 33.29
C ALA A 671 26.07 6.50 32.45
N TRP A 672 25.74 7.79 32.25
CA TRP A 672 26.55 8.74 31.50
C TRP A 672 26.72 8.41 30.01
N GLY A 673 25.87 7.56 29.44
CA GLY A 673 25.85 7.32 27.99
C GLY A 673 25.33 8.52 27.20
N ALA A 674 25.74 8.59 25.94
CA ALA A 674 25.54 9.80 25.14
C ALA A 674 25.43 9.53 23.65
N LEU A 675 24.68 10.40 22.97
CA LEU A 675 24.87 10.67 21.55
C LEU A 675 26.10 11.55 21.39
N TYR A 676 27.10 11.11 20.63
CA TYR A 676 28.26 11.92 20.27
C TYR A 676 28.41 11.99 18.75
N LEU A 677 28.30 13.20 18.22
CA LEU A 677 28.54 13.50 16.81
C LEU A 677 29.87 14.25 16.69
N HIS A 678 30.87 13.58 16.12
CA HIS A 678 32.23 14.09 15.92
C HIS A 678 32.35 14.75 14.54
N ALA A 679 32.95 15.94 14.47
CA ALA A 679 33.16 16.66 13.23
C ALA A 679 34.50 16.30 12.61
N GLU A 680 34.52 15.93 11.33
CA GLU A 680 35.75 15.69 10.57
C GLU A 680 36.56 16.98 10.36
N THR A 681 35.85 18.11 10.23
CA THR A 681 36.44 19.45 10.20
C THR A 681 35.94 20.25 11.40
N PRO A 682 36.83 20.77 12.27
CA PRO A 682 36.41 21.48 13.46
C PRO A 682 35.60 22.74 13.15
N VAL A 683 34.55 22.98 13.95
CA VAL A 683 33.72 24.19 13.85
C VAL A 683 34.31 25.28 14.74
N VAL A 684 34.58 26.46 14.18
CA VAL A 684 35.07 27.60 14.98
C VAL A 684 33.89 28.28 15.67
N GLY A 685 33.90 28.31 17.00
CA GLY A 685 32.82 28.93 17.76
C GLY A 685 32.80 30.46 17.66
N SER A 686 31.63 31.05 17.43
CA SER A 686 31.43 32.50 17.37
C SER A 686 30.69 33.02 18.60
N ALA A 687 30.90 34.30 18.96
CA ALA A 687 30.23 34.92 20.10
C ALA A 687 28.70 35.04 19.92
N SER A 688 28.25 35.08 18.68
CA SER A 688 26.82 35.08 18.29
C SER A 688 26.26 33.68 18.02
N GLY A 689 27.09 32.64 18.08
CA GLY A 689 26.72 31.30 17.65
C GLY A 689 25.97 30.50 18.70
N SER A 690 25.27 29.45 18.27
CA SER A 690 24.52 28.55 19.14
C SER A 690 24.41 27.13 18.58
N ILE A 691 24.05 26.18 19.45
CA ILE A 691 23.57 24.85 19.07
C ILE A 691 22.05 24.85 19.14
N ARG A 692 21.40 24.38 18.08
CA ARG A 692 19.94 24.26 17.99
C ARG A 692 19.53 22.84 17.65
N PHE A 693 18.49 22.32 18.30
CA PHE A 693 17.84 21.05 17.95
C PHE A 693 16.45 20.95 18.58
N ALA A 694 15.62 20.05 18.08
CA ALA A 694 14.40 19.61 18.73
C ALA A 694 14.64 18.29 19.47
N ALA A 695 14.08 18.15 20.68
CA ALA A 695 14.07 16.90 21.42
C ALA A 695 12.67 16.53 21.92
N ARG A 696 12.39 15.22 21.97
CA ARG A 696 11.16 14.65 22.52
C ARG A 696 11.48 13.44 23.40
N ALA A 697 10.97 13.44 24.63
CA ALA A 697 11.10 12.31 25.53
C ALA A 697 10.04 11.23 25.23
N SER A 698 10.39 9.96 25.43
CA SER A 698 9.41 8.86 25.45
C SER A 698 8.78 8.66 26.83
N GLN A 699 9.48 9.08 27.89
CA GLN A 699 9.02 8.99 29.28
C GLN A 699 9.32 10.28 30.06
N SER A 700 8.53 10.55 31.10
CA SER A 700 8.73 11.77 31.89
C SER A 700 9.98 11.63 32.76
N GLY A 701 10.66 12.76 33.01
CA GLY A 701 11.83 12.80 33.89
C GLY A 701 13.17 12.43 33.23
N GLN A 702 13.23 12.25 31.91
CA GLN A 702 14.49 12.07 31.19
C GLN A 702 15.30 13.38 31.18
N ARG A 703 16.55 13.34 31.66
CA ARG A 703 17.43 14.51 31.82
C ARG A 703 18.67 14.38 30.96
N TYR A 704 19.03 15.45 30.26
CA TYR A 704 20.20 15.48 29.39
C TYR A 704 21.02 16.77 29.55
N ALA A 705 22.31 16.67 29.27
CA ALA A 705 23.23 17.79 29.17
C ALA A 705 23.86 17.86 27.77
N VAL A 706 24.14 19.08 27.30
CA VAL A 706 24.95 19.32 26.11
C VAL A 706 26.38 19.58 26.53
N ILE A 707 27.31 18.89 25.87
CA ILE A 707 28.75 18.98 26.09
C ILE A 707 29.44 19.16 24.74
N LEU A 708 30.49 19.97 24.70
CA LEU A 708 31.36 20.09 23.52
C LEU A 708 32.74 19.52 23.79
N TYR A 709 33.35 19.01 22.73
CA TYR A 709 34.71 18.49 22.72
C TYR A 709 35.53 19.26 21.71
N ASP A 710 36.80 19.48 22.01
CA ASP A 710 37.77 20.09 21.09
C ASP A 710 38.35 19.06 20.11
N VAL A 711 39.28 19.51 19.26
CA VAL A 711 39.95 18.68 18.24
C VAL A 711 40.82 17.55 18.82
N ASN A 712 41.19 17.65 20.09
CA ASN A 712 41.95 16.62 20.81
C ASN A 712 41.02 15.71 21.63
N ASN A 713 39.71 15.79 21.40
CA ASN A 713 38.69 15.11 22.18
C ASN A 713 38.80 15.41 23.68
N THR A 714 39.13 16.66 24.03
CA THR A 714 39.07 17.19 25.40
C THR A 714 37.80 18.01 25.58
N ARG A 715 37.10 17.82 26.71
CA ARG A 715 35.86 18.53 27.01
C ARG A 715 36.10 20.04 27.09
N ILE A 716 35.29 20.80 26.35
CA ILE A 716 35.22 22.26 26.42
C ILE A 716 34.21 22.64 27.50
N GLY A 717 34.65 23.43 28.48
CA GLY A 717 33.80 23.95 29.54
C GLY A 717 33.18 22.87 30.45
N VAL A 718 32.06 23.24 31.07
CA VAL A 718 31.25 22.36 31.91
C VAL A 718 29.97 21.94 31.17
N PRO A 719 29.42 20.75 31.43
CA PRO A 719 28.15 20.32 30.85
C PRO A 719 27.02 21.33 31.12
N VAL A 720 26.24 21.64 30.09
CA VAL A 720 25.09 22.56 30.18
C VAL A 720 23.80 21.73 30.22
N LEU A 721 23.04 21.81 31.31
CA LEU A 721 21.80 21.05 31.46
C LEU A 721 20.68 21.64 30.58
N LEU A 722 19.89 20.78 29.94
CA LEU A 722 18.69 21.23 29.21
C LEU A 722 17.65 21.85 30.13
N ALA A 723 17.63 21.44 31.40
CA ALA A 723 16.80 22.03 32.44
C ALA A 723 16.99 23.56 32.56
N ASP A 724 18.21 24.05 32.37
CA ASP A 724 18.56 25.47 32.47
C ASP A 724 18.24 26.26 31.19
N HIS A 725 17.93 25.56 30.09
CA HIS A 725 17.66 26.13 28.77
C HIS A 725 16.25 25.77 28.29
N GLY A 726 15.26 26.18 29.08
CA GLY A 726 13.84 26.01 28.78
C GLY A 726 13.20 24.78 29.42
N GLY A 727 13.96 23.90 30.09
CA GLY A 727 13.48 22.72 30.83
C GLY A 727 13.76 21.39 30.12
N ASP A 728 13.63 20.26 30.82
CA ASP A 728 13.84 18.91 30.24
C ASP A 728 12.90 18.60 29.04
N PRO A 729 13.24 17.62 28.17
CA PRO A 729 12.39 17.21 27.05
C PRO A 729 11.03 16.65 27.51
N LEU A 730 9.97 16.93 26.75
CA LEU A 730 8.60 16.60 27.13
C LEU A 730 8.13 15.25 26.59
N THR A 731 7.25 14.58 27.33
CA THR A 731 6.44 13.46 26.83
C THR A 731 5.25 13.99 26.03
N GLY A 732 5.04 13.47 24.82
CA GLY A 732 3.87 13.80 23.99
C GLY A 732 4.03 15.02 23.07
N GLY A 733 5.19 15.67 23.05
CA GLY A 733 5.46 16.79 22.15
C GLY A 733 6.96 17.06 21.97
N TRP A 734 7.30 17.81 20.93
CA TRP A 734 8.68 18.24 20.65
C TRP A 734 8.98 19.56 21.35
N LYS A 735 10.23 19.72 21.80
CA LYS A 735 10.74 20.95 22.39
C LYS A 735 12.02 21.36 21.70
N THR A 736 12.12 22.62 21.31
CA THR A 736 13.31 23.17 20.66
C THR A 736 14.24 23.80 21.69
N TYR A 737 15.53 23.53 21.53
CA TYR A 737 16.61 24.08 22.32
C TYR A 737 17.47 24.98 21.43
N GLN A 738 17.92 26.11 21.99
CA GLN A 738 18.92 26.96 21.39
C GLN A 738 19.88 27.39 22.49
N ILE A 739 21.09 26.81 22.49
CA ILE A 739 22.09 26.99 23.55
C ILE A 739 23.23 27.84 22.99
N PRO A 740 23.44 29.07 23.51
CA PRO A 740 24.53 29.93 23.05
C PRO A 740 25.91 29.28 23.26
N LEU A 741 26.82 29.44 22.30
CA LEU A 741 28.20 28.94 22.44
C LEU A 741 28.97 29.65 23.57
N THR A 742 28.53 30.83 24.00
CA THR A 742 29.01 31.50 25.22
C THR A 742 28.70 30.70 26.49
N ALA A 743 27.52 30.07 26.57
CA ALA A 743 27.14 29.21 27.69
C ALA A 743 27.95 27.90 27.72
N LEU A 744 28.39 27.43 26.54
CA LEU A 744 29.22 26.23 26.37
C LEU A 744 30.73 26.54 26.43
N ALA A 745 31.13 27.78 26.74
CA ALA A 745 32.52 28.25 26.78
C ALA A 745 33.33 27.97 25.48
N ALA A 746 32.68 28.00 24.32
CA ALA A 746 33.27 27.58 23.04
C ALA A 746 33.60 28.74 22.08
N VAL A 747 33.48 30.01 22.51
CA VAL A 747 33.75 31.18 21.66
C VAL A 747 35.24 31.27 21.33
N GLY A 748 35.57 31.33 20.03
CA GLY A 748 36.94 31.37 19.51
C GLY A 748 37.67 30.02 19.53
N GLY A 749 37.06 28.97 20.09
CA GLY A 749 37.61 27.61 20.14
C GLY A 749 37.26 26.78 18.91
N GLN A 750 38.04 25.73 18.66
CA GLN A 750 37.75 24.71 17.64
C GLN A 750 36.95 23.56 18.26
N ILE A 751 35.70 23.41 17.83
CA ILE A 751 34.76 22.40 18.31
C ILE A 751 34.92 21.15 17.42
N GLY A 752 35.45 20.07 18.01
CA GLY A 752 35.61 18.75 17.39
C GLY A 752 34.38 17.86 17.52
N GLY A 753 33.42 18.18 18.38
CA GLY A 753 32.10 17.56 18.29
C GLY A 753 31.10 17.91 19.39
N ILE A 754 29.89 17.38 19.22
CA ILE A 754 28.70 17.71 20.00
C ILE A 754 28.17 16.45 20.69
N VAL A 755 27.97 16.56 22.00
CA VAL A 755 27.51 15.47 22.84
C VAL A 755 26.19 15.83 23.51
N LEU A 756 25.21 14.94 23.43
CA LEU A 756 24.01 14.94 24.26
C LEU A 756 24.08 13.74 25.22
N GLN A 757 24.38 13.99 26.48
CA GLN A 757 24.67 12.99 27.50
C GLN A 757 23.54 12.87 28.53
N ASP A 758 23.25 11.65 28.99
CA ASP A 758 22.42 11.41 30.18
C ASP A 758 22.93 12.20 31.39
N ALA A 759 22.01 12.92 32.05
CA ALA A 759 22.30 13.71 33.25
C ALA A 759 21.66 13.11 34.52
N ALA A 760 21.01 11.95 34.44
CA ALA A 760 20.49 11.26 35.63
C ALA A 760 21.48 10.24 36.22
N GLY A 761 22.54 9.88 35.49
CA GLY A 761 23.53 8.91 35.94
C GLY A 761 23.00 7.46 35.90
N THR A 762 22.03 7.18 35.03
CA THR A 762 21.40 5.86 34.88
C THR A 762 21.10 5.56 33.41
N SER A 763 20.69 4.34 33.07
CA SER A 763 20.10 4.07 31.74
C SER A 763 18.86 4.94 31.54
N GLN A 764 18.66 5.46 30.32
CA GLN A 764 17.49 6.26 29.95
C GLN A 764 16.70 5.55 28.84
N PRO A 765 15.36 5.59 28.89
CA PRO A 765 14.49 5.25 27.76
C PRO A 765 14.81 6.09 26.51
N VAL A 766 14.16 5.79 25.39
CA VAL A 766 14.43 6.51 24.13
C VAL A 766 14.13 8.02 24.25
N VAL A 767 15.05 8.86 23.79
CA VAL A 767 14.81 10.28 23.49
C VAL A 767 14.99 10.47 21.98
N TYR A 768 14.12 11.29 21.38
CA TYR A 768 14.21 11.60 19.96
C TYR A 768 14.85 12.97 19.77
N ILE A 769 15.80 13.10 18.85
CA ILE A 769 16.51 14.35 18.51
C ILE A 769 16.38 14.61 17.01
N ASP A 770 16.10 15.86 16.62
CA ASP A 770 15.87 16.23 15.23
C ASP A 770 16.29 17.70 14.97
N ASP A 771 16.54 18.06 13.70
CA ASP A 771 17.02 19.37 13.23
C ASP A 771 18.21 19.94 14.03
N LEU A 772 19.24 19.11 14.26
CA LEU A 772 20.44 19.51 14.99
C LEU A 772 21.38 20.34 14.10
N ARG A 773 21.69 21.55 14.56
CA ARG A 773 22.53 22.54 13.88
C ARG A 773 23.48 23.22 14.86
N ILE A 774 24.62 23.68 14.35
CA ILE A 774 25.59 24.49 15.08
C ILE A 774 26.06 25.66 14.21
N GLY A 775 26.19 26.87 14.73
CA GLY A 775 26.69 28.01 13.96
C GLY A 775 26.63 29.32 14.73
#